data_AF-A0A1V0DA54-F1
#
_entry.id   AF-A0A1V0DA54-F1
#
_cell.length_a   1.000
_cell.length_b   1.000
_cell.length_c   1.000
_cell.angle_alpha   90.00
_cell.angle_beta   90.00
_cell.angle_gamma   90.00
#
_symmetry.space_group_name_H-M   'P 1'
#
loop_
_entity.id
_entity.type
_entity.pdbx_description
1 polymer ?
#
loop_
_entity_poly.entity_id
_entity_poly.type
_entity_poly.pdbx_seq_one_letter_code
_entity_poly.pdbx_strand_id
1 'polypeptide(L)'
;MLMYRLRRACLWAGRLGAALLLAVLPAGPETSRAQAAYTYAAPLVRMDPHARSAALGGAFTAVTTDYNLLRYNPAGLGLLSRPLLSASYHSWIETSHQNHFELAFPTRRGGLGMSVSYLNAGSIDEIDASFQTTGRRLHTSDLLWMIGAARQLRLGDGTAAVGVGLRYLYQNLASFPGTALGLDVGSLLAYGPLSMGLAIQNLPLQAARFDRALEPLPRMWRAGVAYHLRRHAPISWLVTADLVRPHPAAPVAWHTGAEARMAGLTLRSGYRIQPGSSGRWQAGLGLTIPLSMFANGAHATVDYTYALPAGGWEPVHYLSVALRPGHRPASTLSVAAVDSDLPDALTTLPPWSALPDTPASRPPRAAPSLARLAPAPTAPLPPFTPRVWPPAAVRPPVLPPDLLALRPPRAAAVQRIPLRPLHEPPALIRVHILFDYGEDTIPPGEYARLDRLAAQLLAMPDEPLWVSGHTDDHGPLAWNLDLSARRIDRVLDALERRYGIPRSRFVKPTAYGETRPIADNRTEAGRALNRRVEFMRLPPGTDPDTFVPEGSLVEGVHALSETTVAVFRNGRSAWEVQVEDGGRRLVLVLPGLFRLDPTPPVPPPERRLIRRLRTEETATPRRTLVVLDLTQPVRYRVEEQGRVLLLHLQPSGTATQ
;
A
#
# COMPACT_ATOMS: atom_id res chain seq x y z
N MET A 1 -38.30 -17.39 -35.09
CA MET A 1 -39.10 -17.17 -33.85
C MET A 1 -38.23 -17.11 -32.58
N LEU A 2 -37.25 -18.02 -32.40
CA LEU A 2 -36.31 -18.03 -31.26
C LEU A 2 -35.43 -16.76 -31.17
N MET A 3 -34.83 -16.32 -32.27
CA MET A 3 -34.04 -15.06 -32.31
C MET A 3 -34.86 -13.81 -31.97
N TYR A 4 -36.15 -13.78 -32.36
CA TYR A 4 -37.05 -12.69 -32.01
C TYR A 4 -37.39 -12.68 -30.51
N ARG A 5 -37.59 -13.86 -29.91
CA ARG A 5 -37.78 -14.01 -28.46
C ARG A 5 -36.53 -13.66 -27.67
N LEU A 6 -35.33 -14.03 -28.14
CA LEU A 6 -34.03 -13.63 -27.56
C LEU A 6 -33.80 -12.12 -27.63
N ARG A 7 -34.14 -11.48 -28.76
CA ARG A 7 -34.01 -10.03 -28.95
C ARG A 7 -34.96 -9.25 -28.04
N ARG A 8 -36.21 -9.70 -27.89
CA ARG A 8 -37.16 -9.13 -26.91
C ARG A 8 -36.70 -9.37 -25.48
N ALA A 9 -36.19 -10.55 -25.14
CA ALA A 9 -35.66 -10.85 -23.81
C ALA A 9 -34.43 -9.99 -23.47
N CYS A 10 -33.50 -9.77 -24.40
CA CYS A 10 -32.35 -8.87 -24.20
C CYS A 10 -32.77 -7.40 -24.05
N LEU A 11 -33.78 -6.95 -24.80
CA LEU A 11 -34.31 -5.60 -24.67
C LEU A 11 -35.06 -5.40 -23.35
N TRP A 12 -35.81 -6.40 -22.88
CA TRP A 12 -36.47 -6.38 -21.58
C TRP A 12 -35.48 -6.47 -20.42
N ALA A 13 -34.53 -7.41 -20.47
CA ALA A 13 -33.46 -7.54 -19.49
C ALA A 13 -32.53 -6.31 -19.45
N GLY A 14 -32.26 -5.69 -20.60
CA GLY A 14 -31.51 -4.43 -20.68
C GLY A 14 -32.27 -3.24 -20.11
N ARG A 15 -33.59 -3.18 -20.28
CA ARG A 15 -34.45 -2.14 -19.65
C ARG A 15 -34.57 -2.35 -18.14
N LEU A 16 -34.75 -3.59 -17.70
CA LEU A 16 -34.76 -3.97 -16.27
C LEU A 16 -33.39 -3.73 -15.64
N GLY A 17 -32.31 -4.07 -16.34
CA GLY A 17 -30.93 -3.84 -15.92
C GLY A 17 -30.58 -2.35 -15.85
N ALA A 18 -31.01 -1.54 -16.81
CA ALA A 18 -30.84 -0.08 -16.75
C ALA A 18 -31.68 0.55 -15.62
N ALA A 19 -32.91 0.07 -15.38
CA ALA A 19 -33.74 0.50 -14.26
C ALA A 19 -33.16 0.07 -12.90
N LEU A 20 -32.60 -1.14 -12.80
CA LEU A 20 -31.88 -1.62 -11.61
C LEU A 20 -30.56 -0.84 -11.39
N LEU A 21 -29.81 -0.53 -12.45
CA LEU A 21 -28.59 0.28 -12.37
C LEU A 21 -28.88 1.73 -11.96
N LEU A 22 -30.00 2.31 -12.44
CA LEU A 22 -30.49 3.61 -11.99
C LEU A 22 -31.03 3.57 -10.55
N ALA A 23 -31.60 2.45 -10.10
CA ALA A 23 -32.11 2.26 -8.75
C ALA A 23 -31.02 1.90 -7.70
N VAL A 24 -29.84 1.46 -8.13
CA VAL A 24 -28.69 1.12 -7.25
C VAL A 24 -27.80 2.33 -6.92
N LEU A 25 -28.03 3.47 -7.59
CA LEU A 25 -27.59 4.79 -7.11
C LEU A 25 -28.56 5.24 -6.00
N PRO A 26 -28.24 5.30 -4.69
CA PRO A 26 -27.14 4.76 -3.87
C PRO A 26 -27.70 3.86 -2.74
N ALA A 27 -27.57 2.52 -2.82
CA ALA A 27 -28.02 1.63 -1.73
C ALA A 27 -27.09 0.43 -1.48
N GLY A 28 -25.77 0.65 -1.60
CA GLY A 28 -24.80 -0.36 -1.19
C GLY A 28 -24.78 -0.47 0.35
N PRO A 29 -24.88 -1.67 0.95
CA PRO A 29 -24.77 -1.82 2.39
C PRO A 29 -23.39 -1.35 2.86
N GLU A 30 -23.37 -0.40 3.79
CA GLU A 30 -22.16 -0.03 4.53
C GLU A 30 -21.71 -1.25 5.34
N THR A 31 -20.66 -1.91 4.90
CA THR A 31 -20.01 -2.98 5.67
C THR A 31 -18.69 -2.44 6.20
N SER A 32 -18.71 -1.97 7.44
CA SER A 32 -17.52 -1.61 8.20
C SER A 32 -16.82 -2.89 8.66
N ARG A 33 -15.84 -3.36 7.88
CA ARG A 33 -14.85 -4.34 8.32
C ARG A 33 -13.47 -3.67 8.31
N ALA A 34 -12.71 -3.84 9.39
CA ALA A 34 -11.32 -3.44 9.46
C ALA A 34 -10.54 -4.10 8.32
N GLN A 35 -9.85 -3.30 7.51
CA GLN A 35 -9.12 -3.74 6.33
C GLN A 35 -7.62 -3.72 6.62
N ALA A 36 -6.93 -4.82 6.31
CA ALA A 36 -5.47 -4.82 6.24
C ALA A 36 -5.01 -3.82 5.17
N ALA A 37 -4.14 -2.88 5.54
CA ALA A 37 -3.47 -2.01 4.59
C ALA A 37 -2.54 -2.87 3.73
N TYR A 38 -2.82 -2.96 2.43
CA TYR A 38 -1.92 -3.62 1.48
C TYR A 38 -1.05 -2.55 0.81
N THR A 39 0.26 -2.61 1.02
CA THR A 39 1.24 -1.77 0.33
C THR A 39 1.50 -2.37 -1.05
N TYR A 40 1.30 -1.58 -2.11
CA TYR A 40 1.64 -1.97 -3.48
C TYR A 40 2.58 -0.93 -4.09
N ALA A 41 3.59 -1.39 -4.81
CA ALA A 41 4.32 -0.57 -5.78
C ALA A 41 3.37 0.02 -6.82
N ALA A 42 3.87 1.01 -7.58
CA ALA A 42 3.21 1.52 -8.78
C ALA A 42 1.83 2.17 -8.55
N PRO A 43 1.72 3.24 -7.74
CA PRO A 43 0.44 3.96 -7.54
C PRO A 43 -0.16 4.44 -8.87
N LEU A 44 0.70 4.86 -9.82
CA LEU A 44 0.29 5.30 -11.14
C LEU A 44 -0.65 4.31 -11.84
N VAL A 45 -0.47 2.99 -11.67
CA VAL A 45 -1.23 1.93 -12.35
C VAL A 45 -2.72 1.91 -11.94
N ARG A 46 -3.04 2.40 -10.74
CA ARG A 46 -4.40 2.39 -10.18
C ARG A 46 -5.14 3.72 -10.32
N MET A 47 -4.43 4.78 -10.68
CA MET A 47 -5.01 6.10 -10.88
C MET A 47 -5.82 6.14 -12.19
N ASP A 48 -6.92 6.89 -12.17
CA ASP A 48 -7.72 7.13 -13.36
C ASP A 48 -6.91 8.03 -14.31
N PRO A 49 -6.73 7.64 -15.58
CA PRO A 49 -5.85 8.36 -16.51
C PRO A 49 -6.50 9.62 -17.11
N HIS A 50 -7.82 9.82 -16.98
CA HIS A 50 -8.53 10.85 -17.76
C HIS A 50 -9.83 11.29 -17.10
N ALA A 51 -10.27 12.51 -17.42
CA ALA A 51 -11.45 13.12 -16.81
C ALA A 51 -12.74 12.30 -16.96
N ARG A 52 -13.07 11.78 -18.14
CA ARG A 52 -14.31 10.99 -18.34
C ARG A 52 -14.34 9.71 -17.52
N SER A 53 -13.24 8.96 -17.47
CA SER A 53 -13.22 7.71 -16.72
C SER A 53 -13.32 7.97 -15.22
N ALA A 54 -12.66 9.02 -14.72
CA ALA A 54 -12.84 9.53 -13.36
C ALA A 54 -14.30 9.95 -13.09
N ALA A 55 -14.94 10.71 -13.99
CA ALA A 55 -16.32 11.16 -13.82
C ALA A 55 -17.34 10.00 -13.79
N LEU A 56 -17.00 8.85 -14.37
CA LEU A 56 -17.80 7.63 -14.35
C LEU A 56 -17.43 6.71 -13.18
N GLY A 57 -16.73 7.23 -12.17
CA GLY A 57 -16.33 6.47 -10.99
C GLY A 57 -15.27 5.40 -11.27
N GLY A 58 -14.66 5.43 -12.45
CA GLY A 58 -13.81 4.37 -12.98
C GLY A 58 -14.59 3.11 -13.40
N ALA A 59 -15.90 3.16 -13.60
CA ALA A 59 -16.69 2.10 -14.22
C ALA A 59 -16.55 2.20 -15.74
N PHE A 60 -15.60 1.45 -16.30
CA PHE A 60 -15.15 1.66 -17.68
C PHE A 60 -14.84 0.37 -18.44
N THR A 61 -14.84 -0.79 -17.77
CA THR A 61 -14.42 -2.06 -18.37
C THR A 61 -15.29 -2.51 -19.55
N ALA A 62 -16.56 -2.11 -19.58
CA ALA A 62 -17.50 -2.46 -20.66
C ALA A 62 -17.81 -1.31 -21.63
N VAL A 63 -17.15 -0.15 -21.50
CA VAL A 63 -17.36 0.98 -22.40
C VAL A 63 -16.71 0.68 -23.76
N THR A 64 -17.49 0.79 -24.83
CA THR A 64 -17.10 0.30 -26.17
C THR A 64 -16.33 1.31 -27.01
N THR A 65 -16.40 2.60 -26.69
CA THR A 65 -15.79 3.67 -27.48
C THR A 65 -15.28 4.82 -26.62
N ASP A 66 -13.96 4.91 -26.47
CA ASP A 66 -13.29 5.93 -25.68
C ASP A 66 -11.80 6.08 -26.00
N TYR A 67 -11.17 7.06 -25.36
CA TYR A 67 -9.75 7.36 -25.35
C TYR A 67 -8.94 6.68 -24.21
N ASN A 68 -9.55 5.84 -23.36
CA ASN A 68 -8.86 5.10 -22.29
C ASN A 68 -8.98 3.57 -22.40
N LEU A 69 -9.27 3.05 -23.59
CA LEU A 69 -9.67 1.65 -23.76
C LEU A 69 -8.53 0.73 -23.32
N LEU A 70 -7.30 1.07 -23.69
CA LEU A 70 -6.12 0.27 -23.33
C LEU A 70 -5.92 0.20 -21.82
N ARG A 71 -6.26 1.26 -21.07
CA ARG A 71 -6.04 1.33 -19.63
C ARG A 71 -7.03 0.52 -18.79
N TYR A 72 -8.25 0.29 -19.27
CA TYR A 72 -9.28 -0.45 -18.52
C TYR A 72 -9.58 -1.84 -19.09
N ASN A 73 -9.61 -1.97 -20.42
CA ASN A 73 -9.87 -3.25 -21.10
C ASN A 73 -9.31 -3.21 -22.53
N PRO A 74 -8.15 -3.84 -22.82
CA PRO A 74 -7.52 -3.77 -24.14
C PRO A 74 -8.43 -4.28 -25.27
N ALA A 75 -9.42 -5.15 -24.98
CA ALA A 75 -10.40 -5.59 -25.99
C ALA A 75 -11.25 -4.46 -26.58
N GLY A 76 -11.38 -3.33 -25.87
CA GLY A 76 -12.05 -2.14 -26.39
C GLY A 76 -11.45 -1.62 -27.68
N LEU A 77 -10.13 -1.77 -27.89
CA LEU A 77 -9.46 -1.42 -29.14
C LEU A 77 -10.08 -2.15 -30.35
N GLY A 78 -10.64 -3.34 -30.14
CA GLY A 78 -11.23 -4.17 -31.20
C GLY A 78 -12.58 -3.64 -31.70
N LEU A 79 -13.24 -2.76 -30.95
CA LEU A 79 -14.50 -2.11 -31.34
C LEU A 79 -14.28 -0.66 -31.80
N LEU A 80 -13.04 -0.21 -31.83
CA LEU A 80 -12.70 1.13 -32.31
C LEU A 80 -13.04 1.26 -33.79
N SER A 81 -13.75 2.32 -34.15
CA SER A 81 -14.18 2.58 -35.54
C SER A 81 -13.42 3.70 -36.23
N ARG A 82 -12.72 4.55 -35.46
CA ARG A 82 -11.96 5.70 -35.95
C ARG A 82 -10.67 5.85 -35.16
N PRO A 83 -9.61 6.40 -35.77
CA PRO A 83 -8.43 6.79 -35.02
C PRO A 83 -8.81 7.74 -33.88
N LEU A 84 -8.04 7.69 -32.81
CA LEU A 84 -8.24 8.50 -31.63
C LEU A 84 -6.89 8.94 -31.08
N LEU A 85 -6.85 10.18 -30.64
CA LEU A 85 -5.74 10.79 -29.94
C LEU A 85 -6.30 11.47 -28.68
N SER A 86 -5.65 11.30 -27.53
CA SER A 86 -6.01 12.03 -26.32
C SER A 86 -4.80 12.40 -25.50
N ALA A 87 -4.94 13.50 -24.77
CA ALA A 87 -3.99 13.97 -23.79
C ALA A 87 -4.76 14.47 -22.56
N SER A 88 -4.16 14.30 -21.40
CA SER A 88 -4.78 14.67 -20.14
C SER A 88 -3.73 15.09 -19.13
N TYR A 89 -4.12 16.06 -18.30
CA TYR A 89 -3.31 16.65 -17.25
C TYR A 89 -4.16 16.75 -16.00
N HIS A 90 -3.59 16.36 -14.86
CA HIS A 90 -4.28 16.40 -13.58
C HIS A 90 -3.28 16.88 -12.53
N SER A 91 -3.67 17.93 -11.81
CA SER A 91 -2.93 18.38 -10.63
C SER A 91 -3.44 17.61 -9.43
N TRP A 92 -2.50 17.10 -8.65
CA TRP A 92 -2.74 16.42 -7.39
C TRP A 92 -2.30 17.34 -6.24
N ILE A 93 -2.12 16.80 -5.03
CA ILE A 93 -1.77 17.57 -3.83
C ILE A 93 -0.36 18.18 -3.99
N GLU A 94 -0.16 19.38 -3.42
CA GLU A 94 1.10 20.14 -3.52
C GLU A 94 1.56 20.38 -4.99
N THR A 95 2.77 19.95 -5.34
CA THR A 95 3.39 20.13 -6.67
C THR A 95 3.22 18.91 -7.58
N SER A 96 2.52 17.88 -7.10
CA SER A 96 2.38 16.62 -7.82
C SER A 96 1.40 16.73 -8.97
N HIS A 97 1.75 16.12 -10.10
CA HIS A 97 0.94 16.17 -11.31
C HIS A 97 1.10 14.90 -12.14
N GLN A 98 0.07 14.57 -12.89
CA GLN A 98 0.04 13.41 -13.76
C GLN A 98 -0.35 13.83 -15.18
N ASN A 99 0.38 13.29 -16.14
CA ASN A 99 0.12 13.41 -17.56
C ASN A 99 -0.24 12.04 -18.12
N HIS A 100 -1.17 12.01 -19.06
CA HIS A 100 -1.48 10.80 -19.80
C HIS A 100 -1.81 11.10 -21.25
N PHE A 101 -1.27 10.27 -22.14
CA PHE A 101 -1.42 10.35 -23.58
C PHE A 101 -1.83 8.99 -24.13
N GLU A 102 -2.84 8.95 -25.00
CA GLU A 102 -3.28 7.72 -25.66
C GLU A 102 -3.50 7.96 -27.16
N LEU A 103 -3.01 7.03 -27.96
CA LEU A 103 -3.19 6.97 -29.41
C LEU A 103 -3.71 5.59 -29.78
N ALA A 104 -4.81 5.54 -30.55
CA ALA A 104 -5.41 4.28 -30.96
C ALA A 104 -5.88 4.33 -32.41
N PHE A 105 -5.68 3.22 -33.13
CA PHE A 105 -6.01 3.08 -34.54
C PHE A 105 -6.88 1.84 -34.78
N PRO A 106 -8.01 1.98 -35.50
CA PRO A 106 -8.77 0.85 -35.96
C PRO A 106 -8.01 0.12 -37.06
N THR A 107 -8.15 -1.20 -37.12
CA THR A 107 -7.66 -2.05 -38.21
C THR A 107 -8.84 -2.81 -38.82
N ARG A 108 -8.66 -3.46 -39.98
CA ARG A 108 -9.75 -4.19 -40.67
C ARG A 108 -10.44 -5.25 -39.81
N ARG A 109 -9.76 -5.78 -38.79
CA ARG A 109 -10.25 -6.87 -37.94
C ARG A 109 -10.05 -6.57 -36.45
N GLY A 110 -9.94 -5.32 -36.03
CA GLY A 110 -9.73 -4.97 -34.62
C GLY A 110 -9.08 -3.60 -34.45
N GLY A 111 -8.07 -3.49 -33.60
CA GLY A 111 -7.38 -2.22 -33.37
C GLY A 111 -6.04 -2.35 -32.67
N LEU A 112 -5.23 -1.31 -32.78
CA LEU A 112 -3.94 -1.16 -32.12
C LEU A 112 -3.97 0.12 -31.28
N GLY A 113 -3.25 0.13 -30.17
CA GLY A 113 -3.17 1.30 -29.31
C GLY A 113 -1.84 1.39 -28.57
N MET A 114 -1.48 2.61 -28.21
CA MET A 114 -0.36 2.93 -27.35
C MET A 114 -0.80 3.98 -26.33
N SER A 115 -0.35 3.86 -25.10
CA SER A 115 -0.51 4.92 -24.12
C SER A 115 0.75 5.12 -23.28
N VAL A 116 0.95 6.36 -22.85
CA VAL A 116 2.06 6.77 -21.99
C VAL A 116 1.48 7.58 -20.84
N SER A 117 1.81 7.21 -19.62
CA SER A 117 1.41 7.94 -18.41
C SER A 117 2.66 8.32 -17.63
N TYR A 118 2.73 9.56 -17.17
CA TYR A 118 3.83 10.05 -16.34
C TYR A 118 3.25 10.69 -15.08
N LEU A 119 3.72 10.26 -13.92
CA LEU A 119 3.39 10.85 -12.63
C LEU A 119 4.66 11.47 -12.08
N ASN A 120 4.60 12.75 -11.76
CA ASN A 120 5.59 13.43 -10.94
C ASN A 120 4.95 13.65 -9.57
N ALA A 121 5.53 13.03 -8.54
CA ALA A 121 5.01 13.14 -7.19
C ALA A 121 5.57 14.37 -6.43
N GLY A 122 6.14 15.32 -7.16
CA GLY A 122 6.70 16.56 -6.64
C GLY A 122 8.20 16.46 -6.37
N SER A 123 8.75 17.55 -5.84
CA SER A 123 10.11 17.59 -5.30
C SER A 123 10.06 17.88 -3.81
N ILE A 124 10.78 17.08 -3.04
CA ILE A 124 10.96 17.33 -1.61
C ILE A 124 12.37 17.86 -1.44
N ASP A 125 12.51 19.01 -0.78
CA ASP A 125 13.83 19.56 -0.45
C ASP A 125 14.52 18.57 0.48
N GLU A 126 15.71 18.14 0.08
CA GLU A 126 16.51 17.28 0.90
C GLU A 126 17.11 18.11 2.02
N ILE A 127 16.73 17.76 3.24
CA ILE A 127 17.25 18.37 4.45
C ILE A 127 18.38 17.51 5.00
N ASP A 128 19.47 18.15 5.39
CA ASP A 128 20.54 17.46 6.10
C ASP A 128 20.14 17.22 7.56
N ALA A 129 21.05 16.56 8.28
CA ALA A 129 20.89 16.27 9.70
C ALA A 129 20.76 17.53 10.59
N SER A 130 21.02 18.74 10.08
CA SER A 130 20.89 20.01 10.80
C SER A 130 19.57 20.73 10.51
N PHE A 131 18.62 20.08 9.80
CA PHE A 131 17.39 20.67 9.29
C PHE A 131 17.63 21.86 8.34
N GLN A 132 18.84 21.97 7.78
CA GLN A 132 19.12 22.92 6.73
C GLN A 132 18.87 22.23 5.39
N THR A 133 18.29 22.96 4.45
CA THR A 133 18.15 22.46 3.09
C THR A 133 19.55 22.25 2.52
N THR A 134 19.85 21.04 2.06
CA THR A 134 21.11 20.71 1.37
C THR A 134 21.27 21.42 0.03
N GLY A 135 20.21 22.10 -0.44
CA GLY A 135 20.08 22.62 -1.80
C GLY A 135 19.76 21.54 -2.83
N ARG A 136 19.81 20.25 -2.46
CA ARG A 136 19.42 19.13 -3.32
C ARG A 136 17.91 18.88 -3.19
N ARG A 137 17.27 18.57 -4.31
CA ARG A 137 15.85 18.21 -4.36
C ARG A 137 15.72 16.75 -4.75
N LEU A 138 14.98 15.99 -3.94
CA LEU A 138 14.63 14.62 -4.25
C LEU A 138 13.36 14.61 -5.09
N HIS A 139 13.41 13.84 -6.18
CA HIS A 139 12.31 13.72 -7.12
C HIS A 139 11.82 12.28 -7.15
N THR A 140 10.50 12.11 -7.13
CA THR A 140 9.83 10.83 -7.30
C THR A 140 8.97 10.86 -8.56
N SER A 141 9.12 9.84 -9.40
CA SER A 141 8.40 9.80 -10.67
C SER A 141 8.12 8.38 -11.15
N ASP A 142 6.94 8.19 -11.71
CA ASP A 142 6.55 6.96 -12.40
C ASP A 142 6.33 7.24 -13.88
N LEU A 143 6.78 6.33 -14.73
CA LEU A 143 6.54 6.31 -16.16
C LEU A 143 5.97 4.96 -16.57
N LEU A 144 4.77 4.97 -17.16
CA LEU A 144 4.08 3.77 -17.61
C LEU A 144 3.84 3.85 -19.11
N TRP A 145 4.45 2.92 -19.84
CA TRP A 145 4.19 2.68 -21.25
C TRP A 145 3.27 1.48 -21.41
N MET A 146 2.33 1.61 -22.34
CA MET A 146 1.48 0.51 -22.77
C MET A 146 1.41 0.45 -24.28
N ILE A 147 1.47 -0.76 -24.80
CA ILE A 147 1.09 -1.07 -26.18
C ILE A 147 0.06 -2.18 -26.15
N GLY A 148 -0.93 -2.12 -27.03
CA GLY A 148 -2.00 -3.10 -27.06
C GLY A 148 -2.53 -3.37 -28.45
N ALA A 149 -3.07 -4.57 -28.59
CA ALA A 149 -3.72 -5.02 -29.79
C ALA A 149 -5.00 -5.77 -29.42
N ALA A 150 -6.03 -5.61 -30.23
CA ALA A 150 -7.26 -6.35 -30.07
C ALA A 150 -7.79 -6.86 -31.39
N ARG A 151 -8.44 -8.01 -31.31
CA ARG A 151 -9.09 -8.70 -32.42
C ARG A 151 -10.59 -8.60 -32.25
N GLN A 152 -11.26 -8.09 -33.27
CA GLN A 152 -12.71 -8.13 -33.39
C GLN A 152 -13.13 -9.51 -33.91
N LEU A 153 -14.16 -10.05 -33.28
CA LEU A 153 -14.83 -11.31 -33.60
C LEU A 153 -16.28 -10.98 -33.92
N ARG A 154 -16.74 -11.29 -35.13
CA ARG A 154 -18.14 -11.11 -35.52
C ARG A 154 -18.97 -12.24 -34.94
N LEU A 155 -20.04 -11.90 -34.20
CA LEU A 155 -20.87 -12.86 -33.49
C LEU A 155 -22.34 -12.66 -33.88
N GLY A 156 -22.72 -13.06 -35.10
CA GLY A 156 -24.06 -12.85 -35.64
C GLY A 156 -24.45 -11.36 -35.63
N ASP A 157 -25.51 -11.01 -34.90
CA ASP A 157 -25.97 -9.62 -34.74
C ASP A 157 -25.12 -8.79 -33.74
N GLY A 158 -24.14 -9.41 -33.07
CA GLY A 158 -23.25 -8.79 -32.09
C GLY A 158 -21.80 -8.72 -32.54
N THR A 159 -21.02 -7.94 -31.79
CA THR A 159 -19.56 -7.84 -31.95
C THR A 159 -18.89 -8.25 -30.64
N ALA A 160 -17.98 -9.22 -30.70
CA ALA A 160 -17.06 -9.51 -29.61
C ALA A 160 -15.66 -9.00 -29.96
N ALA A 161 -14.81 -8.80 -28.96
CA ALA A 161 -13.40 -8.61 -29.13
C ALA A 161 -12.62 -9.24 -27.99
N VAL A 162 -11.40 -9.63 -28.30
CA VAL A 162 -10.38 -10.05 -27.35
C VAL A 162 -9.15 -9.18 -27.54
N GLY A 163 -8.54 -8.75 -26.45
CA GLY A 163 -7.40 -7.84 -26.50
C GLY A 163 -6.32 -8.22 -25.52
N VAL A 164 -5.09 -7.86 -25.89
CA VAL A 164 -3.90 -8.02 -25.08
C VAL A 164 -3.16 -6.69 -25.01
N GLY A 165 -2.55 -6.40 -23.86
CA GLY A 165 -1.74 -5.21 -23.65
C GLY A 165 -0.44 -5.57 -22.93
N LEU A 166 0.68 -5.04 -23.39
CA LEU A 166 1.96 -5.11 -22.70
C LEU A 166 2.20 -3.79 -21.97
N ARG A 167 2.57 -3.88 -20.69
CA ARG A 167 2.90 -2.75 -19.81
C ARG A 167 4.39 -2.77 -19.51
N TYR A 168 5.03 -1.62 -19.64
CA TYR A 168 6.36 -1.36 -19.11
C TYR A 168 6.28 -0.20 -18.13
N LEU A 169 6.62 -0.46 -16.88
CA LEU A 169 6.63 0.51 -15.81
C LEU A 169 8.08 0.78 -15.41
N TYR A 170 8.46 2.05 -15.39
CA TYR A 170 9.66 2.56 -14.76
C TYR A 170 9.25 3.43 -13.57
N GLN A 171 9.83 3.21 -12.41
CA GLN A 171 9.63 4.03 -11.24
C GLN A 171 10.97 4.51 -10.72
N ASN A 172 11.05 5.77 -10.32
CA ASN A 172 12.17 6.33 -9.59
C ASN A 172 11.66 6.81 -8.24
N LEU A 173 12.11 6.14 -7.18
CA LEU A 173 11.79 6.49 -5.80
C LEU A 173 13.01 7.18 -5.18
N ALA A 174 13.16 8.50 -5.36
CA ALA A 174 14.25 9.28 -4.78
C ALA A 174 15.66 8.69 -5.09
N SER A 175 15.93 8.47 -6.38
CA SER A 175 17.17 7.89 -6.94
C SER A 175 17.29 6.36 -6.91
N PHE A 176 16.23 5.64 -6.53
CA PHE A 176 16.14 4.18 -6.66
C PHE A 176 15.26 3.81 -7.87
N PRO A 177 15.86 3.47 -9.03
CA PRO A 177 15.10 3.05 -10.19
C PRO A 177 14.62 1.59 -10.05
N GLY A 178 13.39 1.33 -10.47
CA GLY A 178 12.81 0.00 -10.58
C GLY A 178 12.00 -0.15 -11.87
N THR A 179 12.08 -1.31 -12.50
CA THR A 179 11.33 -1.60 -13.74
C THR A 179 10.48 -2.85 -13.60
N ALA A 180 9.26 -2.80 -14.11
CA ALA A 180 8.35 -3.94 -14.14
C ALA A 180 7.73 -4.12 -15.54
N LEU A 181 7.51 -5.38 -15.91
CA LEU A 181 6.76 -5.76 -17.10
C LEU A 181 5.49 -6.47 -16.71
N GLY A 182 4.38 -6.07 -17.32
CA GLY A 182 3.06 -6.63 -17.07
C GLY A 182 2.31 -6.96 -18.35
N LEU A 183 1.42 -7.94 -18.27
CA LEU A 183 0.47 -8.28 -19.32
C LEU A 183 -0.96 -7.95 -18.86
N ASP A 184 -1.75 -7.42 -19.76
CA ASP A 184 -3.19 -7.30 -19.64
C ASP A 184 -3.88 -8.16 -20.68
N VAL A 185 -4.99 -8.76 -20.28
CA VAL A 185 -5.85 -9.51 -21.20
C VAL A 185 -7.29 -9.10 -20.93
N GLY A 186 -8.07 -8.94 -21.98
CA GLY A 186 -9.46 -8.58 -21.85
C GLY A 186 -10.35 -9.15 -22.94
N SER A 187 -11.64 -9.15 -22.67
CA SER A 187 -12.70 -9.45 -23.61
C SER A 187 -13.81 -8.43 -23.50
N LEU A 188 -14.50 -8.18 -24.61
CA LEU A 188 -15.60 -7.23 -24.69
C LEU A 188 -16.66 -7.77 -25.65
N LEU A 189 -17.89 -7.89 -25.20
CA LEU A 189 -19.03 -8.28 -26.02
C LEU A 189 -20.02 -7.12 -26.09
N ALA A 190 -20.39 -6.70 -27.30
CA ALA A 190 -21.39 -5.68 -27.57
C ALA A 190 -22.52 -6.27 -28.41
N TYR A 191 -23.76 -6.17 -27.90
CA TYR A 191 -24.96 -6.66 -28.55
C TYR A 191 -26.08 -5.61 -28.44
N GLY A 192 -26.32 -4.89 -29.54
CA GLY A 192 -27.27 -3.77 -29.55
C GLY A 192 -26.88 -2.67 -28.56
N PRO A 193 -27.76 -2.25 -27.62
CA PRO A 193 -27.44 -1.22 -26.63
C PRO A 193 -26.59 -1.73 -25.45
N LEU A 194 -26.43 -3.04 -25.27
CA LEU A 194 -25.74 -3.63 -24.13
C LEU A 194 -24.30 -4.01 -24.50
N SER A 195 -23.36 -3.72 -23.62
CA SER A 195 -22.01 -4.28 -23.65
C SER A 195 -21.59 -4.84 -22.29
N MET A 196 -20.75 -5.86 -22.35
CA MET A 196 -20.21 -6.57 -21.18
C MET A 196 -18.72 -6.80 -21.40
N GLY A 197 -17.91 -6.58 -20.38
CA GLY A 197 -16.46 -6.69 -20.47
C GLY A 197 -15.87 -7.44 -19.30
N LEU A 198 -14.81 -8.21 -19.56
CA LEU A 198 -13.95 -8.81 -18.55
C LEU A 198 -12.52 -8.38 -18.82
N ALA A 199 -11.77 -8.04 -17.78
CA ALA A 199 -10.35 -7.72 -17.92
C ALA A 199 -9.56 -8.21 -16.72
N ILE A 200 -8.36 -8.71 -17.00
CA ILE A 200 -7.33 -9.02 -16.01
C ILE A 200 -6.16 -8.13 -16.35
N GLN A 201 -5.75 -7.30 -15.40
CA GLN A 201 -4.70 -6.31 -15.58
C GLN A 201 -3.50 -6.62 -14.68
N ASN A 202 -2.33 -6.14 -15.07
CA ASN A 202 -1.11 -6.24 -14.28
C ASN A 202 -0.68 -7.69 -13.99
N LEU A 203 -0.86 -8.62 -14.93
CA LEU A 203 -0.27 -9.95 -14.80
C LEU A 203 1.25 -9.81 -14.86
N PRO A 204 1.99 -10.12 -13.78
CA PRO A 204 3.41 -9.84 -13.73
C PRO A 204 4.17 -10.78 -14.68
N LEU A 205 4.88 -10.21 -15.64
CA LEU A 205 5.91 -10.90 -16.42
C LEU A 205 7.29 -10.71 -15.79
N GLN A 206 7.51 -9.52 -15.21
CA GLN A 206 8.68 -9.17 -14.42
C GLN A 206 8.23 -8.26 -13.26
N ALA A 207 8.59 -8.62 -12.03
CA ALA A 207 8.33 -7.78 -10.86
C ALA A 207 9.29 -6.58 -10.81
N ALA A 208 8.83 -5.45 -10.25
CA ALA A 208 9.71 -4.34 -9.97
C ALA A 208 10.73 -4.79 -8.92
N ARG A 209 12.01 -4.53 -9.19
CA ARG A 209 13.08 -4.75 -8.22
C ARG A 209 13.61 -3.40 -7.79
N PHE A 210 13.44 -3.12 -6.50
CA PHE A 210 14.06 -1.97 -5.85
C PHE A 210 15.15 -2.51 -4.93
N ASP A 211 16.40 -2.34 -5.36
CA ASP A 211 17.57 -2.88 -4.64
C ASP A 211 17.47 -4.42 -4.41
N ARG A 212 17.07 -4.86 -3.22
CA ARG A 212 16.90 -6.28 -2.83
C ARG A 212 15.45 -6.75 -2.67
N ALA A 213 14.47 -5.85 -2.73
CA ALA A 213 13.06 -6.20 -2.60
C ALA A 213 12.40 -6.39 -3.98
N LEU A 214 11.64 -7.48 -4.13
CA LEU A 214 10.79 -7.74 -5.29
C LEU A 214 9.37 -7.29 -4.96
N GLU A 215 8.86 -6.31 -5.70
CA GLU A 215 7.49 -5.83 -5.56
C GLU A 215 6.69 -6.19 -6.83
N PRO A 216 5.75 -7.16 -6.74
CA PRO A 216 4.94 -7.54 -7.89
C PRO A 216 3.91 -6.46 -8.21
N LEU A 217 3.59 -6.30 -9.50
CA LEU A 217 2.52 -5.41 -9.94
C LEU A 217 1.16 -5.84 -9.33
N PRO A 218 0.29 -4.89 -8.96
CA PRO A 218 -0.99 -5.19 -8.33
C PRO A 218 -1.98 -5.79 -9.35
N ARG A 219 -2.06 -7.13 -9.40
CA ARG A 219 -2.98 -7.88 -10.27
C ARG A 219 -4.43 -7.48 -10.02
N MET A 220 -5.11 -6.96 -11.04
CA MET A 220 -6.47 -6.44 -10.94
C MET A 220 -7.45 -7.23 -11.80
N TRP A 221 -8.57 -7.63 -11.23
CA TRP A 221 -9.68 -8.29 -11.93
C TRP A 221 -10.84 -7.31 -12.09
N ARG A 222 -11.42 -7.26 -13.28
CA ARG A 222 -12.52 -6.36 -13.61
C ARG A 222 -13.62 -7.08 -14.39
N ALA A 223 -14.86 -6.81 -14.02
CA ALA A 223 -16.05 -7.27 -14.71
C ALA A 223 -17.00 -6.09 -14.83
N GLY A 224 -17.41 -5.73 -16.04
CA GLY A 224 -18.21 -4.55 -16.30
C GLY A 224 -19.42 -4.82 -17.18
N VAL A 225 -20.44 -3.96 -17.03
CA VAL A 225 -21.58 -3.86 -17.94
C VAL A 225 -21.80 -2.39 -18.30
N ALA A 226 -22.24 -2.14 -19.53
CA ALA A 226 -22.61 -0.80 -19.98
C ALA A 226 -23.84 -0.86 -20.89
N TYR A 227 -24.71 0.15 -20.78
CA TYR A 227 -25.95 0.23 -21.52
C TYR A 227 -26.09 1.60 -22.18
N HIS A 228 -26.10 1.61 -23.52
CA HIS A 228 -26.28 2.79 -24.35
C HIS A 228 -27.75 2.95 -24.74
N LEU A 229 -28.44 3.88 -24.09
CA LEU A 229 -29.83 4.20 -24.41
C LEU A 229 -29.88 5.33 -25.43
N ARG A 230 -30.30 4.99 -26.65
CA ARG A 230 -30.65 5.92 -27.73
C ARG A 230 -32.12 5.72 -28.08
N ARG A 231 -32.98 6.64 -27.66
CA ARG A 231 -34.42 6.62 -27.98
C ARG A 231 -34.85 8.02 -28.35
N HIS A 232 -35.16 8.26 -29.64
CA HIS A 232 -35.90 9.40 -30.21
C HIS A 232 -35.93 10.71 -29.39
N ALA A 233 -34.78 11.20 -28.92
CA ALA A 233 -34.67 12.36 -28.05
C ALA A 233 -33.32 13.06 -28.33
N PRO A 234 -33.21 14.38 -28.06
CA PRO A 234 -31.97 15.14 -28.25
C PRO A 234 -30.83 14.71 -27.31
N ILE A 235 -31.08 13.77 -26.38
CA ILE A 235 -30.15 13.32 -25.35
C ILE A 235 -29.84 11.82 -25.51
N SER A 236 -28.56 11.47 -25.57
CA SER A 236 -28.10 10.08 -25.50
C SER A 236 -27.56 9.74 -24.12
N TRP A 237 -27.94 8.58 -23.59
CA TRP A 237 -27.53 8.13 -22.26
C TRP A 237 -26.60 6.93 -22.32
N LEU A 238 -25.65 6.88 -21.40
CA LEU A 238 -24.83 5.72 -21.08
C LEU A 238 -24.92 5.48 -19.57
N VAL A 239 -25.18 4.25 -19.15
CA VAL A 239 -25.11 3.81 -17.75
C VAL A 239 -24.17 2.62 -17.67
N THR A 240 -23.28 2.58 -16.68
CA THR A 240 -22.26 1.55 -16.56
C THR A 240 -21.98 1.19 -15.10
N ALA A 241 -21.58 -0.05 -14.87
CA ALA A 241 -21.12 -0.53 -13.58
C ALA A 241 -19.99 -1.54 -13.75
N ASP A 242 -19.00 -1.47 -12.86
CA ASP A 242 -17.89 -2.41 -12.77
C ASP A 242 -17.78 -3.02 -11.37
N LEU A 243 -17.47 -4.30 -11.32
CA LEU A 243 -16.89 -4.99 -10.17
C LEU A 243 -15.38 -5.01 -10.34
N VAL A 244 -14.65 -4.51 -9.33
CA VAL A 244 -13.19 -4.39 -9.38
C VAL A 244 -12.58 -5.06 -8.16
N ARG A 245 -11.64 -5.98 -8.38
CA ARG A 245 -10.88 -6.63 -7.32
C ARG A 245 -9.38 -6.39 -7.53
N PRO A 246 -8.74 -5.49 -6.74
CA PRO A 246 -7.34 -5.11 -6.93
C PRO A 246 -6.34 -6.16 -6.44
N HIS A 247 -6.79 -7.16 -5.68
CA HIS A 247 -5.96 -8.26 -5.20
C HIS A 247 -6.82 -9.48 -4.83
N PRO A 248 -6.36 -10.74 -4.99
CA PRO A 248 -7.14 -11.92 -4.59
C PRO A 248 -7.51 -11.99 -3.11
N ALA A 249 -6.79 -11.30 -2.22
CA ALA A 249 -7.17 -11.18 -0.80
C ALA A 249 -7.97 -9.90 -0.49
N ALA A 250 -8.09 -8.97 -1.44
CA ALA A 250 -8.87 -7.75 -1.28
C ALA A 250 -10.37 -8.00 -1.53
N PRO A 251 -11.25 -7.25 -0.85
CA PRO A 251 -12.67 -7.27 -1.12
C PRO A 251 -12.99 -6.65 -2.48
N VAL A 252 -14.15 -6.99 -3.04
CA VAL A 252 -14.61 -6.48 -4.34
C VAL A 252 -15.18 -5.07 -4.18
N ALA A 253 -14.65 -4.11 -4.93
CA ALA A 253 -15.16 -2.76 -5.05
C ALA A 253 -16.24 -2.68 -6.15
N TRP A 254 -17.20 -1.79 -5.95
CA TRP A 254 -18.30 -1.51 -6.88
C TRP A 254 -18.15 -0.10 -7.43
N HIS A 255 -18.07 0.02 -8.75
CA HIS A 255 -18.02 1.31 -9.44
C HIS A 255 -19.28 1.46 -10.28
N THR A 256 -19.87 2.64 -10.30
CA THR A 256 -21.03 2.95 -11.14
C THR A 256 -20.86 4.31 -11.79
N GLY A 257 -21.41 4.49 -12.99
CA GLY A 257 -21.30 5.72 -13.74
C GLY A 257 -22.49 5.94 -14.68
N ALA A 258 -22.84 7.20 -14.89
CA ALA A 258 -23.84 7.64 -15.85
C ALA A 258 -23.32 8.82 -16.67
N GLU A 259 -23.65 8.85 -17.95
CA GLU A 259 -23.30 9.90 -18.91
C GLU A 259 -24.54 10.31 -19.69
N ALA A 260 -24.81 11.61 -19.72
CA ALA A 260 -25.89 12.24 -20.49
C ALA A 260 -25.27 13.20 -21.50
N ARG A 261 -25.51 12.99 -22.80
CA ARG A 261 -24.96 13.83 -23.86
C ARG A 261 -26.06 14.51 -24.65
N MET A 262 -25.98 15.83 -24.76
CA MET A 262 -26.96 16.70 -25.42
C MET A 262 -26.25 17.82 -26.19
N ALA A 263 -26.46 17.91 -27.51
CA ALA A 263 -25.98 19.03 -28.34
C ALA A 263 -24.50 19.42 -28.16
N GLY A 264 -23.61 18.43 -27.98
CA GLY A 264 -22.19 18.64 -27.76
C GLY A 264 -21.78 18.76 -26.28
N LEU A 265 -22.69 19.15 -25.39
CA LEU A 265 -22.49 19.07 -23.94
C LEU A 265 -22.65 17.63 -23.44
N THR A 266 -21.84 17.24 -22.47
CA THR A 266 -21.90 15.95 -21.80
C THR A 266 -21.81 16.14 -20.29
N LEU A 267 -22.78 15.62 -19.55
CA LEU A 267 -22.78 15.58 -18.09
C LEU A 267 -22.52 14.17 -17.62
N ARG A 268 -21.70 14.02 -16.57
CA ARG A 268 -21.28 12.72 -16.04
C ARG A 268 -21.31 12.72 -14.52
N SER A 269 -21.72 11.59 -13.98
CA SER A 269 -21.69 11.31 -12.54
C SER A 269 -21.28 9.88 -12.31
N GLY A 270 -20.51 9.65 -11.24
CA GLY A 270 -20.00 8.35 -10.88
C GLY A 270 -19.90 8.18 -9.38
N TYR A 271 -20.00 6.94 -8.94
CA TYR A 271 -19.92 6.57 -7.53
C TYR A 271 -19.05 5.33 -7.35
N ARG A 272 -18.09 5.41 -6.42
CA ARG A 272 -17.16 4.33 -6.08
C ARG A 272 -17.41 3.86 -4.66
N ILE A 273 -17.69 2.58 -4.50
CA ILE A 273 -17.87 1.92 -3.20
C ILE A 273 -16.76 0.90 -3.03
N GLN A 274 -15.90 1.15 -2.04
CA GLN A 274 -14.89 0.19 -1.63
C GLN A 274 -15.27 -0.34 -0.24
N PRO A 275 -15.36 -1.68 -0.04
CA PRO A 275 -15.74 -2.24 1.25
C PRO A 275 -14.81 -1.75 2.37
N GLY A 276 -15.39 -1.30 3.49
CA GLY A 276 -14.65 -0.66 4.58
C GLY A 276 -14.42 0.86 4.42
N SER A 277 -14.96 1.50 3.38
CA SER A 277 -14.89 2.96 3.19
C SER A 277 -16.28 3.56 2.96
N SER A 278 -16.45 4.84 3.31
CA SER A 278 -17.60 5.63 2.85
C SER A 278 -17.51 5.76 1.33
N GLY A 279 -18.58 5.39 0.61
CA GLY A 279 -18.63 5.55 -0.84
C GLY A 279 -18.37 7.00 -1.28
N ARG A 280 -17.83 7.18 -2.48
CA ARG A 280 -17.34 8.49 -2.98
C ARG A 280 -17.99 8.88 -4.29
N TRP A 281 -18.51 10.10 -4.33
CA TRP A 281 -19.14 10.71 -5.50
C TRP A 281 -18.13 11.49 -6.35
N GLN A 282 -18.30 11.40 -7.66
CA GLN A 282 -17.49 12.05 -8.69
C GLN A 282 -18.44 12.66 -9.72
N ALA A 283 -18.09 13.83 -10.25
CA ALA A 283 -18.84 14.43 -11.34
C ALA A 283 -17.96 15.16 -12.33
N GLY A 284 -18.37 15.13 -13.58
CA GLY A 284 -17.65 15.78 -14.65
C GLY A 284 -18.56 16.33 -15.73
N LEU A 285 -17.99 17.25 -16.50
CA LEU A 285 -18.61 17.93 -17.62
C LEU A 285 -17.68 17.79 -18.83
N GLY A 286 -18.26 17.57 -20.00
CA GLY A 286 -17.56 17.43 -21.26
C GLY A 286 -18.17 18.32 -22.32
N LEU A 287 -17.34 18.97 -23.12
CA LEU A 287 -17.73 19.78 -24.25
C LEU A 287 -17.14 19.18 -25.53
N THR A 288 -18.00 18.80 -26.47
CA THR A 288 -17.60 18.37 -27.82
C THR A 288 -17.66 19.54 -28.77
N ILE A 289 -16.52 19.89 -29.35
CA ILE A 289 -16.38 20.98 -30.32
C ILE A 289 -16.21 20.36 -31.71
N PRO A 290 -17.14 20.57 -32.65
CA PRO A 290 -16.96 20.11 -34.02
C PRO A 290 -15.80 20.87 -34.67
N LEU A 291 -14.90 20.14 -35.32
CA LEU A 291 -13.76 20.68 -36.07
C LEU A 291 -14.02 20.57 -37.58
N SER A 292 -15.29 20.73 -37.99
CA SER A 292 -15.74 20.58 -39.37
C SER A 292 -15.05 21.52 -40.35
N MET A 293 -14.53 22.65 -39.87
CA MET A 293 -13.71 23.57 -40.67
C MET A 293 -12.36 22.97 -41.12
N PHE A 294 -11.86 21.93 -40.44
CA PHE A 294 -10.58 21.29 -40.74
C PHE A 294 -10.75 19.94 -41.46
N ALA A 295 -11.76 19.15 -41.07
CA ALA A 295 -12.09 17.90 -41.74
C ALA A 295 -13.52 17.44 -41.42
N ASN A 296 -14.20 16.86 -42.41
CA ASN A 296 -15.56 16.38 -42.27
C ASN A 296 -15.69 15.30 -41.17
N GLY A 297 -16.50 15.59 -40.16
CA GLY A 297 -16.74 14.69 -39.02
C GLY A 297 -15.64 14.67 -37.96
N ALA A 298 -14.63 15.54 -38.07
CA ALA A 298 -13.63 15.74 -37.02
C ALA A 298 -14.25 16.48 -35.82
N HIS A 299 -13.83 16.12 -34.61
CA HIS A 299 -14.23 16.83 -33.39
C HIS A 299 -13.17 16.72 -32.31
N ALA A 300 -13.09 17.76 -31.49
CA ALA A 300 -12.38 17.76 -30.22
C ALA A 300 -13.37 17.55 -29.07
N THR A 301 -12.94 16.94 -27.98
CA THR A 301 -13.66 16.93 -26.72
C THR A 301 -12.76 17.47 -25.62
N VAL A 302 -13.26 18.44 -24.86
CA VAL A 302 -12.63 18.93 -23.64
C VAL A 302 -13.46 18.43 -22.47
N ASP A 303 -12.84 17.66 -21.59
CA ASP A 303 -13.49 17.06 -20.43
C ASP A 303 -12.85 17.57 -19.14
N TYR A 304 -13.69 17.94 -18.17
CA TYR A 304 -13.30 18.36 -16.84
C TYR A 304 -14.05 17.56 -15.78
N THR A 305 -13.35 17.13 -14.73
CA THR A 305 -13.94 16.34 -13.64
C THR A 305 -13.47 16.81 -12.30
N TYR A 306 -14.42 16.88 -11.37
CA TYR A 306 -14.23 17.07 -9.95
C TYR A 306 -14.41 15.72 -9.24
N ALA A 307 -13.37 15.26 -8.55
CA ALA A 307 -13.36 13.97 -7.87
C ALA A 307 -12.92 14.08 -6.42
N LEU A 308 -13.56 13.30 -5.54
CA LEU A 308 -13.15 13.15 -4.14
C LEU A 308 -12.41 11.81 -3.97
N PRO A 309 -11.07 11.78 -3.91
CA PRO A 309 -10.30 10.54 -3.81
C PRO A 309 -10.52 9.82 -2.48
N ALA A 310 -10.31 8.50 -2.47
CA ALA A 310 -10.43 7.69 -1.26
C ALA A 310 -9.28 7.99 -0.29
N GLY A 311 -9.59 8.58 0.87
CA GLY A 311 -8.64 8.88 1.94
C GLY A 311 -8.08 10.31 1.95
N GLY A 312 -8.40 11.13 0.94
CA GLY A 312 -8.05 12.56 0.90
C GLY A 312 -9.20 13.44 1.38
N TRP A 313 -8.87 14.54 2.05
CA TRP A 313 -9.82 15.59 2.45
C TRP A 313 -10.02 16.65 1.33
N GLU A 314 -9.18 16.63 0.30
CA GLU A 314 -9.16 17.63 -0.77
C GLU A 314 -9.61 17.07 -2.13
N PRO A 315 -10.32 17.87 -2.94
CA PRO A 315 -10.76 17.47 -4.27
C PRO A 315 -9.63 17.47 -5.31
N VAL A 316 -9.75 16.57 -6.29
CA VAL A 316 -8.83 16.48 -7.43
C VAL A 316 -9.54 16.91 -8.71
N HIS A 317 -8.82 17.67 -9.53
CA HIS A 317 -9.30 18.24 -10.78
C HIS A 317 -8.64 17.56 -11.97
N TYR A 318 -9.44 16.92 -12.82
CA TYR A 318 -8.96 16.32 -14.05
C TYR A 318 -9.32 17.21 -15.22
N LEU A 319 -8.33 17.54 -16.06
CA LEU A 319 -8.54 18.18 -17.35
C LEU A 319 -8.07 17.25 -18.45
N SER A 320 -8.84 17.14 -19.51
CA SER A 320 -8.46 16.27 -20.62
C SER A 320 -9.00 16.74 -21.95
N VAL A 321 -8.23 16.49 -23.00
CA VAL A 321 -8.55 16.85 -24.37
C VAL A 321 -8.38 15.63 -25.26
N ALA A 322 -9.41 15.31 -26.05
CA ALA A 322 -9.31 14.26 -27.05
C ALA A 322 -9.68 14.77 -28.43
N LEU A 323 -8.96 14.27 -29.43
CA LEU A 323 -9.16 14.57 -30.84
C LEU A 323 -9.60 13.30 -31.55
N ARG A 324 -10.69 13.42 -32.30
CA ARG A 324 -11.18 12.37 -33.19
C ARG A 324 -11.15 12.91 -34.60
N PRO A 325 -10.20 12.45 -35.43
CA PRO A 325 -10.11 12.85 -36.83
C PRO A 325 -11.40 12.54 -37.59
N GLY A 326 -11.67 13.37 -38.58
CA GLY A 326 -12.80 13.20 -39.49
C GLY A 326 -12.65 12.00 -40.41
N HIS A 327 -13.69 11.73 -41.19
CA HIS A 327 -13.55 10.81 -42.32
C HIS A 327 -12.67 11.52 -43.36
N ARG A 328 -11.49 10.98 -43.65
CA ARG A 328 -10.91 11.28 -44.96
C ARG A 328 -11.85 10.65 -46.00
N PRO A 329 -12.33 11.39 -47.02
CA PRO A 329 -12.86 10.71 -48.20
C PRO A 329 -11.79 9.73 -48.67
N ALA A 330 -12.22 8.55 -49.11
CA ALA A 330 -11.31 7.54 -49.65
C ALA A 330 -10.69 8.06 -50.95
N SER A 331 -9.68 8.91 -50.85
CA SER A 331 -8.76 9.26 -51.92
C SER A 331 -7.38 8.78 -51.48
N THR A 332 -7.08 7.56 -51.92
CA THR A 332 -5.76 7.07 -52.33
C THR A 332 -4.57 7.60 -51.53
N LEU A 333 -4.31 6.99 -50.37
CA LEU A 333 -2.96 6.53 -50.08
C LEU A 333 -3.00 5.01 -50.23
N SER A 334 -2.85 4.56 -51.46
CA SER A 334 -2.28 3.24 -51.71
C SER A 334 -0.92 3.24 -51.03
N VAL A 335 -0.81 2.61 -49.87
CA VAL A 335 0.40 1.84 -49.60
C VAL A 335 0.44 0.88 -50.77
N ALA A 336 1.39 1.10 -51.69
CA ALA A 336 1.64 0.18 -52.79
C ALA A 336 1.62 -1.23 -52.19
N ALA A 337 0.74 -2.07 -52.72
CA ALA A 337 0.89 -3.49 -52.56
C ALA A 337 2.32 -3.80 -53.00
N VAL A 338 3.18 -4.14 -52.05
CA VAL A 338 4.35 -4.92 -52.40
C VAL A 338 3.76 -6.27 -52.75
N ASP A 339 3.70 -6.50 -54.06
CA ASP A 339 3.28 -7.74 -54.67
C ASP A 339 3.98 -8.92 -54.01
N SER A 340 3.21 -9.99 -53.90
CA SER A 340 3.64 -11.31 -53.50
C SER A 340 4.51 -11.94 -54.59
N ASP A 341 5.75 -11.50 -54.71
CA ASP A 341 6.81 -12.23 -55.40
C ASP A 341 8.05 -12.28 -54.49
N LEU A 342 8.09 -13.32 -53.65
CA LEU A 342 9.30 -13.78 -52.98
C LEU A 342 10.08 -14.63 -53.99
N PRO A 343 11.24 -14.20 -54.51
CA PRO A 343 12.19 -15.14 -55.08
C PRO A 343 12.84 -15.95 -53.94
N ASP A 344 12.88 -17.26 -54.13
CA ASP A 344 13.55 -18.25 -53.30
C ASP A 344 15.04 -17.92 -53.11
N ALA A 345 15.37 -17.12 -52.11
CA ALA A 345 16.76 -16.84 -51.73
C ALA A 345 16.86 -16.48 -50.24
N LEU A 346 16.45 -17.40 -49.35
CA LEU A 346 16.68 -17.30 -47.90
C LEU A 346 17.42 -18.53 -47.33
N THR A 347 18.20 -19.23 -48.16
CA THR A 347 18.94 -20.44 -47.75
C THR A 347 20.46 -20.33 -47.80
N THR A 348 21.07 -19.19 -48.11
CA THR A 348 22.54 -19.05 -48.11
C THR A 348 23.02 -17.68 -47.62
N LEU A 349 23.09 -17.50 -46.29
CA LEU A 349 23.95 -16.47 -45.70
C LEU A 349 25.28 -17.12 -45.27
N PRO A 350 26.46 -16.58 -45.68
CA PRO A 350 27.75 -17.10 -45.26
C PRO A 350 28.06 -16.65 -43.81
N PRO A 351 28.95 -17.36 -43.10
CA PRO A 351 29.31 -17.02 -41.73
C PRO A 351 30.12 -15.71 -41.65
N TRP A 352 30.06 -15.08 -40.48
CA TRP A 352 30.43 -13.70 -40.16
C TRP A 352 31.95 -13.37 -40.21
N SER A 353 32.75 -14.04 -41.04
CA SER A 353 34.22 -13.99 -40.97
C SER A 353 34.94 -13.46 -42.22
N ALA A 354 34.32 -12.61 -43.04
CA ALA A 354 35.01 -12.02 -44.20
C ALA A 354 34.58 -10.57 -44.48
N LEU A 355 35.41 -9.62 -44.07
CA LEU A 355 35.45 -8.25 -44.60
C LEU A 355 36.89 -7.99 -45.09
N PRO A 356 37.09 -7.55 -46.35
CA PRO A 356 38.42 -7.24 -46.88
C PRO A 356 38.91 -5.83 -46.49
N ASP A 357 40.23 -5.75 -46.31
CA ASP A 357 41.03 -4.58 -45.89
C ASP A 357 40.99 -3.40 -46.87
N THR A 358 41.12 -2.17 -46.34
CA THR A 358 41.41 -0.95 -47.12
C THR A 358 42.77 -0.36 -46.72
N PRO A 359 43.56 0.23 -47.66
CA PRO A 359 44.98 0.50 -47.45
C PRO A 359 45.30 1.91 -46.91
N ALA A 360 46.47 2.02 -46.30
CA ALA A 360 46.98 3.15 -45.52
C ALA A 360 47.91 4.14 -46.27
N SER A 361 47.90 5.42 -45.87
CA SER A 361 49.03 6.38 -45.83
C SER A 361 48.56 7.68 -45.11
N ARG A 362 49.25 8.43 -44.24
CA ARG A 362 50.57 8.51 -43.56
C ARG A 362 50.41 9.39 -42.26
N PRO A 363 51.43 9.54 -41.35
CA PRO A 363 51.28 9.79 -39.89
C PRO A 363 51.74 11.21 -39.41
N PRO A 364 52.13 11.51 -38.13
CA PRO A 364 51.60 11.21 -36.78
C PRO A 364 51.43 12.47 -35.88
N ARG A 365 50.82 12.35 -34.69
CA ARG A 365 51.29 13.08 -33.48
C ARG A 365 50.93 12.35 -32.18
N ALA A 366 51.92 12.22 -31.29
CA ALA A 366 51.98 11.39 -30.09
C ALA A 366 51.16 11.93 -28.90
N ALA A 367 50.36 11.08 -28.23
CA ALA A 367 50.53 10.49 -26.86
C ALA A 367 49.92 11.34 -25.71
N PRO A 368 49.53 10.78 -24.53
CA PRO A 368 49.73 9.41 -24.04
C PRO A 368 48.46 8.69 -23.48
N SER A 369 48.72 7.45 -23.07
CA SER A 369 47.89 6.35 -22.59
C SER A 369 47.16 6.51 -21.25
N LEU A 370 46.01 5.82 -21.12
CA LEU A 370 45.60 5.14 -19.89
C LEU A 370 45.04 3.76 -20.23
N ALA A 371 45.81 2.73 -19.87
CA ALA A 371 45.44 1.34 -19.96
C ALA A 371 44.87 0.84 -18.62
N ARG A 372 44.02 -0.18 -18.74
CA ARG A 372 43.57 -1.19 -17.75
C ARG A 372 42.33 -0.85 -16.91
N LEU A 373 41.23 -1.53 -17.23
CA LEU A 373 40.73 -2.68 -16.45
C LEU A 373 39.53 -3.31 -17.18
N ALA A 374 39.74 -4.50 -17.75
CA ALA A 374 38.68 -5.34 -18.31
C ALA A 374 38.14 -6.29 -17.22
N PRO A 375 36.82 -6.60 -17.17
CA PRO A 375 36.28 -7.62 -16.28
C PRO A 375 36.39 -9.03 -16.87
N ALA A 376 36.61 -10.01 -15.99
CA ALA A 376 36.75 -11.43 -16.30
C ALA A 376 35.40 -12.13 -16.60
N PRO A 377 35.38 -13.25 -17.36
CA PRO A 377 34.15 -13.95 -17.74
C PRO A 377 33.65 -14.92 -16.66
N THR A 378 32.35 -14.89 -16.35
CA THR A 378 31.65 -15.83 -15.45
C THR A 378 31.07 -17.03 -16.20
N ALA A 379 31.28 -18.23 -15.68
CA ALA A 379 30.75 -19.49 -16.21
C ALA A 379 29.22 -19.65 -15.98
N PRO A 380 28.49 -20.41 -16.82
CA PRO A 380 27.04 -20.59 -16.68
C PRO A 380 26.67 -21.63 -15.61
N LEU A 381 25.58 -21.35 -14.87
CA LEU A 381 24.98 -22.23 -13.86
C LEU A 381 24.05 -23.30 -14.49
N PRO A 382 23.87 -24.47 -13.87
CA PRO A 382 23.03 -25.56 -14.40
C PRO A 382 21.52 -25.30 -14.21
N PRO A 383 20.65 -25.93 -15.02
CA PRO A 383 19.20 -25.69 -15.00
C PRO A 383 18.50 -26.35 -13.80
N PHE A 384 17.58 -25.60 -13.18
CA PHE A 384 16.76 -26.02 -12.04
C PHE A 384 15.42 -26.60 -12.51
N THR A 385 15.04 -27.78 -12.04
CA THR A 385 13.69 -28.36 -12.27
C THR A 385 12.81 -28.20 -11.02
N PRO A 386 11.60 -27.63 -11.13
CA PRO A 386 10.73 -27.44 -9.97
C PRO A 386 9.99 -28.73 -9.60
N ARG A 387 10.09 -29.12 -8.32
CA ARG A 387 9.32 -30.21 -7.71
C ARG A 387 7.91 -29.69 -7.34
N VAL A 388 6.86 -30.27 -7.91
CA VAL A 388 5.46 -29.94 -7.62
C VAL A 388 4.98 -30.76 -6.42
N TRP A 389 4.42 -30.12 -5.39
CA TRP A 389 3.72 -30.79 -4.29
C TRP A 389 2.19 -30.72 -4.52
N PRO A 390 1.41 -31.80 -4.30
CA PRO A 390 -0.03 -31.74 -4.46
C PRO A 390 -0.71 -30.97 -3.31
N PRO A 391 -1.84 -30.27 -3.56
CA PRO A 391 -2.53 -29.49 -2.54
C PRO A 391 -3.30 -30.39 -1.56
N ALA A 392 -3.06 -30.21 -0.26
CA ALA A 392 -3.85 -30.83 0.80
C ALA A 392 -5.23 -30.15 0.90
N ALA A 393 -6.30 -30.94 0.90
CA ALA A 393 -7.68 -30.47 1.01
C ALA A 393 -7.99 -30.01 2.44
N VAL A 394 -8.20 -28.71 2.64
CA VAL A 394 -8.68 -28.14 3.91
C VAL A 394 -10.19 -27.93 3.83
N ARG A 395 -10.97 -28.58 4.71
CA ARG A 395 -12.41 -28.33 4.86
C ARG A 395 -12.63 -27.06 5.71
N PRO A 396 -13.61 -26.21 5.36
CA PRO A 396 -13.93 -25.02 6.15
C PRO A 396 -14.60 -25.37 7.50
N PRO A 397 -14.38 -24.59 8.57
CA PRO A 397 -14.98 -24.83 9.88
C PRO A 397 -16.45 -24.43 9.91
N VAL A 398 -17.26 -25.19 10.66
CA VAL A 398 -18.68 -24.92 10.94
C VAL A 398 -18.78 -24.00 12.16
N LEU A 399 -19.55 -22.91 12.06
CA LEU A 399 -19.80 -21.99 13.18
C LEU A 399 -20.75 -22.63 14.22
N PRO A 400 -20.52 -22.45 15.53
CA PRO A 400 -21.45 -22.92 16.56
C PRO A 400 -22.78 -22.14 16.56
N PRO A 401 -23.91 -22.77 16.95
CA PRO A 401 -25.26 -22.21 16.81
C PRO A 401 -25.52 -20.92 17.63
N ASP A 402 -24.73 -20.67 18.66
CA ASP A 402 -25.02 -19.66 19.69
C ASP A 402 -24.88 -18.21 19.18
N LEU A 403 -24.17 -18.02 18.07
CA LEU A 403 -23.99 -16.71 17.41
C LEU A 403 -25.23 -16.24 16.60
N LEU A 404 -26.24 -17.09 16.41
CA LEU A 404 -27.48 -16.75 15.70
C LEU A 404 -28.57 -16.16 16.62
N ALA A 405 -28.37 -16.13 17.94
CA ALA A 405 -29.42 -15.79 18.91
C ALA A 405 -29.42 -14.33 19.42
N LEU A 406 -28.44 -13.49 19.05
CA LEU A 406 -28.39 -12.10 19.52
C LEU A 406 -29.30 -11.19 18.69
N ARG A 407 -30.48 -10.88 19.22
CA ARG A 407 -31.35 -9.81 18.69
C ARG A 407 -30.77 -8.43 19.04
N PRO A 408 -30.69 -7.49 18.08
CA PRO A 408 -30.27 -6.12 18.38
C PRO A 408 -31.33 -5.40 19.21
N PRO A 409 -30.94 -4.50 20.14
CA PRO A 409 -31.89 -3.74 20.95
C PRO A 409 -32.68 -2.74 20.09
N ARG A 410 -33.96 -2.57 20.42
CA ARG A 410 -34.85 -1.59 19.77
C ARG A 410 -34.34 -0.17 20.00
N ALA A 411 -34.33 0.61 18.92
CA ALA A 411 -33.94 2.01 18.90
C ALA A 411 -34.75 2.83 19.93
N ALA A 412 -34.09 3.28 20.99
CA ALA A 412 -34.60 4.30 21.88
C ALA A 412 -34.31 5.69 21.28
N ALA A 413 -35.28 6.60 21.43
CA ALA A 413 -35.26 7.94 20.85
C ALA A 413 -34.00 8.72 21.25
N VAL A 414 -33.30 9.25 20.24
CA VAL A 414 -32.10 10.08 20.40
C VAL A 414 -32.52 11.45 20.92
N GLN A 415 -32.26 11.73 22.21
CA GLN A 415 -32.23 13.11 22.70
C GLN A 415 -31.04 13.82 22.06
N ARG A 416 -31.29 14.92 21.36
CA ARG A 416 -30.25 15.82 20.85
C ARG A 416 -29.58 16.51 22.03
N ILE A 417 -28.43 16.00 22.44
CA ILE A 417 -27.51 16.69 23.35
C ILE A 417 -26.89 17.84 22.54
N PRO A 418 -26.99 19.12 22.98
CA PRO A 418 -26.24 20.20 22.36
C PRO A 418 -24.75 19.89 22.50
N LEU A 419 -24.04 19.83 21.37
CA LEU A 419 -22.60 19.61 21.35
C LEU A 419 -21.92 20.76 22.10
N ARG A 420 -21.42 20.48 23.30
CA ARG A 420 -20.31 21.28 23.84
C ARG A 420 -19.18 21.18 22.82
N PRO A 421 -18.45 22.28 22.53
CA PRO A 421 -17.21 22.18 21.78
C PRO A 421 -16.37 21.10 22.43
N LEU A 422 -16.04 20.06 21.67
CA LEU A 422 -14.96 19.16 22.06
C LEU A 422 -13.76 20.07 22.24
N HIS A 423 -13.27 20.19 23.47
CA HIS A 423 -11.93 20.70 23.70
C HIS A 423 -11.04 19.99 22.68
N GLU A 424 -10.22 20.76 21.96
CA GLU A 424 -9.10 20.20 21.22
C GLU A 424 -8.44 19.13 22.08
N PRO A 425 -8.07 17.95 21.53
CA PRO A 425 -7.40 16.94 22.33
C PRO A 425 -6.24 17.63 23.05
N PRO A 426 -6.19 17.59 24.39
CA PRO A 426 -5.28 18.45 25.13
C PRO A 426 -3.86 18.11 24.67
N ALA A 427 -3.14 19.15 24.24
CA ALA A 427 -1.84 19.05 23.58
C ALA A 427 -0.98 17.93 24.19
N LEU A 428 -0.69 16.92 23.38
CA LEU A 428 0.37 15.97 23.69
C LEU A 428 1.64 16.82 23.81
N ILE A 429 2.28 16.87 24.98
CA ILE A 429 3.68 17.32 25.02
C ILE A 429 4.44 16.27 24.22
N ARG A 430 4.66 16.49 22.92
CA ARG A 430 5.46 15.60 22.09
C ARG A 430 6.79 16.27 21.85
N VAL A 431 7.62 16.27 22.90
CA VAL A 431 8.99 16.75 22.80
C VAL A 431 9.92 15.56 22.61
N HIS A 432 10.75 15.64 21.58
CA HIS A 432 11.80 14.66 21.29
C HIS A 432 13.15 15.29 21.63
N ILE A 433 13.94 14.57 22.42
CA ILE A 433 15.36 14.83 22.63
C ILE A 433 16.14 13.85 21.77
N LEU A 434 16.90 14.36 20.80
CA LEU A 434 17.60 13.54 19.81
C LEU A 434 19.03 13.18 20.27
N PHE A 435 19.57 12.10 19.72
CA PHE A 435 20.90 11.59 20.06
C PHE A 435 21.71 11.22 18.82
N ASP A 436 23.03 11.37 18.93
CA ASP A 436 23.98 10.92 17.92
C ASP A 436 24.09 9.39 17.87
N TYR A 437 24.66 8.88 16.78
CA TYR A 437 24.80 7.45 16.53
C TYR A 437 25.60 6.75 17.65
N GLY A 438 25.03 5.72 18.26
CA GLY A 438 25.67 4.95 19.33
C GLY A 438 25.90 5.68 20.66
N GLU A 439 25.55 6.97 20.75
CA GLU A 439 25.83 7.81 21.91
C GLU A 439 24.62 7.92 22.86
N ASP A 440 24.87 8.01 24.16
CA ASP A 440 23.89 8.33 25.20
C ASP A 440 24.04 9.76 25.74
N THR A 441 25.05 10.51 25.28
CA THR A 441 25.28 11.90 25.69
C THR A 441 24.31 12.83 24.97
N ILE A 442 23.66 13.74 25.71
CA ILE A 442 22.78 14.75 25.11
C ILE A 442 23.62 15.73 24.29
N PRO A 443 23.39 15.85 22.97
CA PRO A 443 24.15 16.77 22.13
C PRO A 443 23.97 18.23 22.60
N PRO A 444 25.00 19.09 22.51
CA PRO A 444 24.91 20.50 22.93
C PRO A 444 23.70 21.25 22.34
N GLY A 445 23.34 20.96 21.08
CA GLY A 445 22.19 21.59 20.39
C GLY A 445 20.82 21.19 20.95
N GLU A 446 20.72 20.07 21.66
CA GLU A 446 19.45 19.56 22.18
C GLU A 446 19.10 20.12 23.56
N TYR A 447 20.04 20.82 24.23
CA TYR A 447 19.75 21.51 25.49
C TYR A 447 18.69 22.60 25.34
N ALA A 448 18.58 23.27 24.18
CA ALA A 448 17.50 24.23 23.93
C ALA A 448 16.11 23.55 23.85
N ARG A 449 16.03 22.29 23.43
CA ARG A 449 14.78 21.50 23.52
C ARG A 449 14.52 21.06 24.97
N LEU A 450 15.58 20.69 25.68
CA LEU A 450 15.52 20.34 27.09
C LEU A 450 15.03 21.50 27.97
N ASP A 451 15.48 22.73 27.69
CA ASP A 451 15.03 23.96 28.37
C ASP A 451 13.53 24.19 28.18
N ARG A 452 13.04 24.05 26.95
CA ARG A 452 11.61 24.21 26.63
C ARG A 452 10.77 23.12 27.29
N LEU A 453 11.26 21.88 27.30
CA LEU A 453 10.62 20.79 28.02
C LEU A 453 10.57 21.12 29.51
N ALA A 454 11.69 21.50 30.13
CA ALA A 454 11.74 21.84 31.54
C ALA A 454 10.77 22.96 31.92
N ALA A 455 10.65 24.01 31.10
CA ALA A 455 9.69 25.09 31.32
C ALA A 455 8.23 24.60 31.30
N GLN A 456 7.87 23.73 30.34
CA GLN A 456 6.53 23.11 30.29
C GLN A 456 6.30 22.20 31.50
N LEU A 457 7.31 21.44 31.87
CA LEU A 457 7.27 20.52 33.00
C LEU A 457 7.03 21.27 34.33
N LEU A 458 7.73 22.37 34.56
CA LEU A 458 7.54 23.20 35.75
C LEU A 458 6.16 23.87 35.79
N ALA A 459 5.54 24.10 34.63
CA ALA A 459 4.18 24.65 34.55
C ALA A 459 3.06 23.61 34.87
N MET A 460 3.38 22.32 35.00
CA MET A 460 2.41 21.23 35.22
C MET A 460 2.83 20.26 36.34
N PRO A 461 3.16 20.73 37.56
CA PRO A 461 3.89 19.94 38.56
C PRO A 461 3.25 18.59 38.92
N ASP A 462 1.91 18.51 38.91
CA ASP A 462 1.15 17.34 39.39
C ASP A 462 0.87 16.29 38.32
N GLU A 463 1.27 16.51 37.06
CA GLU A 463 0.97 15.57 35.97
C GLU A 463 2.06 14.50 35.81
N PRO A 464 1.72 13.20 35.97
CA PRO A 464 2.64 12.11 35.69
C PRO A 464 2.84 11.97 34.18
N LEU A 465 4.10 11.82 33.77
CA LEU A 465 4.47 11.66 32.37
C LEU A 465 5.14 10.33 32.13
N TRP A 466 4.84 9.75 30.97
CA TRP A 466 5.53 8.58 30.49
C TRP A 466 6.72 9.00 29.62
N VAL A 467 7.88 8.37 29.82
CA VAL A 467 9.10 8.59 29.03
C VAL A 467 9.51 7.31 28.31
N SER A 468 9.89 7.46 27.04
CA SER A 468 10.35 6.35 26.21
C SER A 468 11.63 6.68 25.46
N GLY A 469 12.53 5.72 25.36
CA GLY A 469 13.81 5.83 24.64
C GLY A 469 13.82 4.92 23.44
N HIS A 470 14.46 5.36 22.35
CA HIS A 470 14.49 4.69 21.06
C HIS A 470 15.90 4.77 20.46
N THR A 471 16.23 3.81 19.60
CA THR A 471 17.45 3.77 18.77
C THR A 471 17.07 3.62 17.30
N ASP A 472 18.08 3.73 16.44
CA ASP A 472 17.98 3.21 15.08
C ASP A 472 18.13 1.69 15.04
N ASP A 473 18.07 1.09 13.84
CA ASP A 473 18.19 -0.35 13.59
C ASP A 473 19.63 -0.88 13.54
N HIS A 474 20.60 -0.07 13.96
CA HIS A 474 22.00 -0.46 13.86
C HIS A 474 22.47 -1.07 15.16
N GLY A 475 22.90 -2.32 15.08
CA GLY A 475 23.40 -3.10 16.21
C GLY A 475 22.40 -4.13 16.70
N PRO A 476 22.81 -5.04 17.60
CA PRO A 476 21.91 -6.05 18.13
C PRO A 476 20.77 -5.41 18.94
N LEU A 477 19.57 -5.94 18.78
CA LEU A 477 18.37 -5.46 19.50
C LEU A 477 18.60 -5.31 21.02
N ALA A 478 19.31 -6.25 21.66
CA ALA A 478 19.66 -6.16 23.09
C ALA A 478 20.55 -4.96 23.44
N TRP A 479 21.53 -4.65 22.58
CA TRP A 479 22.37 -3.46 22.74
C TRP A 479 21.57 -2.17 22.51
N ASN A 480 20.64 -2.19 21.56
CA ASN A 480 19.75 -1.07 21.27
C ASN A 480 18.76 -0.77 22.41
N LEU A 481 18.25 -1.79 23.10
CA LEU A 481 17.48 -1.59 24.33
C LEU A 481 18.30 -0.96 25.45
N ASP A 482 19.52 -1.44 25.65
CA ASP A 482 20.42 -0.94 26.68
C ASP A 482 20.85 0.52 26.39
N LEU A 483 21.16 0.85 25.14
CA LEU A 483 21.46 2.21 24.70
C LEU A 483 20.26 3.16 24.87
N SER A 484 19.06 2.75 24.45
CA SER A 484 17.86 3.57 24.64
C SER A 484 17.52 3.77 26.12
N ALA A 485 17.81 2.81 27.00
CA ALA A 485 17.66 2.97 28.44
C ALA A 485 18.63 4.02 29.00
N ARG A 486 19.93 3.94 28.65
CA ARG A 486 20.92 4.93 29.08
C ARG A 486 20.54 6.35 28.64
N ARG A 487 20.04 6.51 27.41
CA ARG A 487 19.55 7.80 26.91
C ARG A 487 18.46 8.38 27.79
N ILE A 488 17.49 7.56 28.21
CA ILE A 488 16.44 8.01 29.13
C ILE A 488 17.08 8.50 30.43
N ASP A 489 17.96 7.71 31.05
CA ASP A 489 18.63 8.07 32.29
C ASP A 489 19.40 9.39 32.18
N ARG A 490 20.05 9.64 31.03
CA ARG A 490 20.82 10.86 30.76
C ARG A 490 19.92 12.09 30.68
N VAL A 491 18.76 11.98 30.02
CA VAL A 491 17.78 13.07 29.96
C VAL A 491 17.17 13.32 31.34
N LEU A 492 16.81 12.27 32.07
CA LEU A 492 16.23 12.40 33.40
C LEU A 492 17.22 13.00 34.41
N ASP A 493 18.49 12.60 34.36
CA ASP A 493 19.57 13.22 35.15
C ASP A 493 19.74 14.71 34.82
N ALA A 494 19.70 15.06 33.54
CA ALA A 494 19.82 16.45 33.11
C ALA A 494 18.63 17.28 33.61
N LEU A 495 17.41 16.73 33.55
CA LEU A 495 16.20 17.38 34.06
C LEU A 495 16.24 17.60 35.59
N GLU A 496 16.69 16.60 36.33
CA GLU A 496 16.81 16.66 37.79
C GLU A 496 17.92 17.63 38.23
N ARG A 497 19.14 17.47 37.70
CA ARG A 497 20.30 18.26 38.15
C ARG A 497 20.25 19.72 37.72
N ARG A 498 19.74 20.02 36.52
CA ARG A 498 19.74 21.39 35.98
C ARG A 498 18.48 22.18 36.31
N TYR A 499 17.33 21.52 36.39
CA TYR A 499 16.03 22.20 36.54
C TYR A 499 15.25 21.76 37.79
N GLY A 500 15.81 20.86 38.61
CA GLY A 500 15.19 20.42 39.86
C GLY A 500 13.93 19.57 39.66
N ILE A 501 13.72 19.00 38.46
CA ILE A 501 12.53 18.19 38.17
C ILE A 501 12.81 16.76 38.65
N PRO A 502 12.12 16.26 39.69
CA PRO A 502 12.45 14.97 40.29
C PRO A 502 12.12 13.82 39.34
N ARG A 503 12.98 12.79 39.33
CA ARG A 503 12.79 11.57 38.53
C ARG A 503 11.46 10.86 38.80
N SER A 504 10.91 10.99 40.01
CA SER A 504 9.62 10.42 40.41
C SER A 504 8.43 10.90 39.57
N ARG A 505 8.58 12.01 38.84
CA ARG A 505 7.54 12.54 37.95
C ARG A 505 7.38 11.76 36.64
N PHE A 506 8.39 10.96 36.27
CA PHE A 506 8.37 10.16 35.05
C PHE A 506 8.02 8.71 35.39
N VAL A 507 6.81 8.31 35.02
CA VAL A 507 6.30 6.97 35.27
C VAL A 507 6.68 6.03 34.12
N LYS A 508 7.05 4.81 34.49
CA LYS A 508 7.34 3.70 33.57
C LYS A 508 8.34 4.04 32.43
N PRO A 509 9.58 4.49 32.73
CA PRO A 509 10.62 4.64 31.72
C PRO A 509 10.78 3.36 30.88
N THR A 510 10.61 3.47 29.56
CA THR A 510 10.57 2.30 28.66
C THR A 510 11.52 2.48 27.48
N ALA A 511 12.47 1.57 27.33
CA ALA A 511 13.50 1.56 26.30
C ALA A 511 13.09 0.65 25.13
N TYR A 512 12.62 1.20 24.02
CA TYR A 512 12.13 0.39 22.89
C TYR A 512 13.23 -0.09 21.93
N GLY A 513 14.45 0.42 22.06
CA GLY A 513 15.50 0.21 21.06
C GLY A 513 14.98 0.58 19.67
N GLU A 514 15.20 -0.30 18.70
CA GLU A 514 14.84 -0.08 17.30
C GLU A 514 13.39 -0.46 16.95
N THR A 515 12.61 -0.98 17.92
CA THR A 515 11.32 -1.65 17.65
C THR A 515 10.17 -0.70 17.32
N ARG A 516 10.36 0.61 17.54
CA ARG A 516 9.36 1.65 17.30
C ARG A 516 9.93 2.81 16.46
N PRO A 517 10.32 2.54 15.20
CA PRO A 517 10.80 3.58 14.31
C PRO A 517 9.65 4.53 13.97
N ILE A 518 9.91 5.83 14.07
CA ILE A 518 8.99 6.89 13.59
C ILE A 518 9.39 7.40 12.21
N ALA A 519 10.59 7.04 11.77
CA ALA A 519 11.14 7.38 10.47
C ALA A 519 11.89 6.17 9.90
N ASP A 520 12.23 6.22 8.62
CA ASP A 520 12.86 5.09 7.94
C ASP A 520 14.33 4.89 8.39
N ASN A 521 14.59 3.76 9.05
CA ASN A 521 15.91 3.34 9.51
C ASN A 521 16.92 3.10 8.36
N ARG A 522 16.46 3.02 7.11
CA ARG A 522 17.35 2.91 5.94
C ARG A 522 18.13 4.20 5.67
N THR A 523 17.70 5.34 6.21
CA THR A 523 18.34 6.65 6.03
C THR A 523 18.97 7.16 7.32
N GLU A 524 20.12 7.83 7.26
CA GLU A 524 20.76 8.37 8.48
C GLU A 524 19.89 9.42 9.19
N ALA A 525 19.13 10.21 8.44
CA ALA A 525 18.18 11.17 8.99
C ALA A 525 17.01 10.47 9.71
N GLY A 526 16.46 9.41 9.10
CA GLY A 526 15.43 8.60 9.76
C GLY A 526 15.96 7.88 10.99
N ARG A 527 17.21 7.38 10.92
CA ARG A 527 17.92 6.83 12.09
C ARG A 527 18.11 7.87 13.19
N ALA A 528 18.52 9.09 12.86
CA ALA A 528 18.65 10.18 13.82
C ALA A 528 17.33 10.52 14.52
N LEU A 529 16.20 10.51 13.78
CA LEU A 529 14.87 10.67 14.37
C LEU A 529 14.46 9.46 15.22
N ASN A 530 14.93 8.27 14.88
CA ASN A 530 14.69 7.08 15.67
C ASN A 530 15.56 7.03 16.95
N ARG A 531 16.74 7.67 16.95
CA ARG A 531 17.60 7.88 18.12
C ARG A 531 17.07 9.03 18.99
N ARG A 532 16.00 8.76 19.75
CA ARG A 532 15.32 9.80 20.55
C ARG A 532 14.89 9.33 21.94
N VAL A 533 14.67 10.29 22.82
CA VAL A 533 13.84 10.16 24.01
C VAL A 533 12.58 11.01 23.83
N GLU A 534 11.42 10.40 24.04
CA GLU A 534 10.10 10.99 23.86
C GLU A 534 9.35 11.01 25.20
N PHE A 535 8.76 12.16 25.52
CA PHE A 535 7.90 12.36 26.69
C PHE A 535 6.45 12.43 26.24
N MET A 536 5.53 11.83 27.00
CA MET A 536 4.12 11.74 26.66
C MET A 536 3.27 11.87 27.93
N ARG A 537 2.14 12.58 27.82
CA ARG A 537 1.11 12.59 28.88
C ARG A 537 0.39 11.25 28.90
N LEU A 538 0.05 10.77 30.11
CA LEU A 538 -0.83 9.62 30.24
C LEU A 538 -2.23 9.95 29.71
N PRO A 539 -2.96 8.97 29.14
CA PRO A 539 -4.36 9.16 28.79
C PRO A 539 -5.18 9.57 30.03
N PRO A 540 -6.15 10.50 29.89
CA PRO A 540 -7.00 10.92 31.01
C PRO A 540 -7.66 9.72 31.72
N GLY A 541 -7.57 9.68 33.05
CA GLY A 541 -8.13 8.60 33.87
C GLY A 541 -7.26 7.34 33.97
N THR A 542 -6.03 7.37 33.44
CA THR A 542 -5.07 6.26 33.61
C THR A 542 -4.38 6.38 34.97
N ASP A 543 -4.44 5.31 35.77
CA ASP A 543 -3.65 5.20 36.99
C ASP A 543 -2.16 4.96 36.63
N PRO A 544 -1.24 5.86 37.03
CA PRO A 544 0.18 5.76 36.69
C PRO A 544 0.85 4.48 37.22
N ASP A 545 0.35 3.92 38.32
CA ASP A 545 0.93 2.73 38.94
C ASP A 545 0.60 1.45 38.15
N THR A 546 -0.55 1.42 37.49
CA THR A 546 -1.04 0.27 36.71
C THR A 546 -0.82 0.40 35.20
N PHE A 547 -0.41 1.57 34.71
CA PHE A 547 -0.10 1.78 33.29
C PHE A 547 1.05 0.88 32.80
N VAL A 548 0.83 0.19 31.68
CA VAL A 548 1.85 -0.59 30.99
C VAL A 548 1.95 -0.12 29.54
N PRO A 549 3.08 0.49 29.13
CA PRO A 549 3.28 0.91 27.76
C PRO A 549 3.26 -0.27 26.79
N GLU A 550 2.52 -0.13 25.69
CA GLU A 550 2.55 -1.11 24.60
C GLU A 550 3.99 -1.27 24.09
N GLY A 551 4.42 -2.47 23.70
CA GLY A 551 5.80 -2.68 23.21
C GLY A 551 6.86 -2.82 24.29
N SER A 552 6.48 -2.74 25.57
CA SER A 552 7.39 -3.07 26.66
C SER A 552 7.89 -4.52 26.48
N LEU A 553 9.07 -4.87 26.99
CA LEU A 553 9.74 -6.13 26.67
C LEU A 553 10.17 -6.90 27.92
N VAL A 554 10.15 -8.24 27.84
CA VAL A 554 10.98 -9.10 28.70
C VAL A 554 12.32 -9.28 28.00
N GLU A 555 13.35 -8.67 28.58
CA GLU A 555 14.72 -8.63 28.05
C GLU A 555 15.42 -9.97 28.23
N GLY A 556 15.14 -10.66 29.34
CA GLY A 556 15.77 -11.94 29.64
C GLY A 556 15.13 -12.62 30.83
N VAL A 557 15.26 -13.94 30.87
CA VAL A 557 14.90 -14.75 32.03
C VAL A 557 16.06 -15.69 32.34
N HIS A 558 16.62 -15.56 33.53
CA HIS A 558 17.81 -16.29 33.94
C HIS A 558 17.53 -17.04 35.24
N ALA A 559 17.79 -18.35 35.25
CA ALA A 559 17.91 -19.07 36.51
C ALA A 559 19.27 -18.72 37.11
N LEU A 560 19.28 -17.87 38.13
CA LEU A 560 20.49 -17.48 38.85
C LEU A 560 20.98 -18.63 39.76
N SER A 561 20.05 -19.45 40.25
CA SER A 561 20.30 -20.68 41.00
C SER A 561 19.13 -21.66 40.84
N GLU A 562 19.17 -22.82 41.49
CA GLU A 562 18.04 -23.77 41.50
C GLU A 562 16.79 -23.22 42.21
N THR A 563 16.96 -22.18 43.02
CA THR A 563 15.92 -21.56 43.84
C THR A 563 15.67 -20.11 43.47
N THR A 564 16.38 -19.52 42.50
CA THR A 564 16.24 -18.10 42.16
C THR A 564 16.18 -17.90 40.66
N VAL A 565 15.11 -17.27 40.18
CA VAL A 565 14.93 -16.89 38.78
C VAL A 565 14.82 -15.37 38.68
N ALA A 566 15.65 -14.74 37.86
CA ALA A 566 15.59 -13.34 37.53
C ALA A 566 14.86 -13.12 36.21
N VAL A 567 13.85 -12.25 36.22
CA VAL A 567 13.15 -11.77 35.02
C VAL A 567 13.52 -10.32 34.81
N PHE A 568 14.26 -10.05 33.74
CA PHE A 568 14.67 -8.72 33.32
C PHE A 568 13.60 -8.16 32.40
N ARG A 569 13.10 -6.98 32.75
CA ARG A 569 12.01 -6.32 32.03
C ARG A 569 12.34 -4.86 31.78
N ASN A 570 11.75 -4.38 30.70
CA ASN A 570 11.87 -3.01 30.31
C ASN A 570 10.87 -2.15 31.09
N GLY A 571 11.34 -1.50 32.16
CA GLY A 571 10.51 -0.67 33.04
C GLY A 571 9.83 -1.44 34.19
N ARG A 572 8.89 -0.77 34.87
CA ARG A 572 8.17 -1.30 36.05
C ARG A 572 6.74 -1.73 35.69
N SER A 573 6.56 -2.80 34.93
CA SER A 573 5.22 -3.26 34.54
C SER A 573 4.44 -3.90 35.70
N ALA A 574 3.12 -3.96 35.63
CA ALA A 574 2.35 -4.81 36.54
C ALA A 574 2.72 -6.30 36.30
N TRP A 575 2.59 -7.13 37.33
CA TRP A 575 2.84 -8.57 37.24
C TRP A 575 1.97 -9.34 38.23
N GLU A 576 1.69 -10.60 37.91
CA GLU A 576 0.93 -11.51 38.77
C GLU A 576 1.58 -12.89 38.73
N VAL A 577 1.58 -13.65 39.82
CA VAL A 577 2.01 -15.05 39.84
C VAL A 577 0.79 -15.96 39.97
N GLN A 578 0.61 -16.83 39.00
CA GLN A 578 -0.39 -17.89 39.02
C GLN A 578 0.27 -19.21 39.43
N VAL A 579 -0.34 -19.89 40.39
CA VAL A 579 0.11 -21.20 40.87
C VAL A 579 -0.79 -22.27 40.27
N GLU A 580 -0.18 -23.18 39.51
CA GLU A 580 -0.85 -24.30 38.86
C GLU A 580 -0.27 -25.64 39.36
N ASP A 581 -0.96 -26.73 39.04
CA ASP A 581 -0.52 -28.11 39.30
C ASP A 581 -0.06 -28.36 40.76
N GLY A 582 -0.84 -27.88 41.73
CA GLY A 582 -0.55 -28.06 43.16
C GLY A 582 0.77 -27.44 43.64
N GLY A 583 1.26 -26.39 42.96
CA GLY A 583 2.52 -25.73 43.28
C GLY A 583 3.72 -26.25 42.49
N ARG A 584 3.51 -27.19 41.55
CA ARG A 584 4.55 -27.71 40.65
C ARG A 584 4.68 -26.91 39.36
N ARG A 585 3.77 -25.97 39.11
CA ARG A 585 3.88 -25.04 37.99
C ARG A 585 3.62 -23.62 38.47
N LEU A 586 4.59 -22.74 38.26
CA LEU A 586 4.44 -21.31 38.52
C LEU A 586 4.45 -20.55 37.21
N VAL A 587 3.50 -19.65 37.03
CA VAL A 587 3.37 -18.81 35.84
C VAL A 587 3.39 -17.35 36.28
N LEU A 588 4.48 -16.64 36.01
CA LEU A 588 4.53 -15.19 36.16
C LEU A 588 3.92 -14.56 34.91
N VAL A 589 2.83 -13.82 35.09
CA VAL A 589 2.03 -13.19 34.04
C VAL A 589 2.40 -11.71 33.95
N LEU A 590 2.84 -11.28 32.78
CA LEU A 590 3.22 -9.89 32.49
C LEU A 590 2.37 -9.34 31.33
N PRO A 591 1.50 -8.34 31.55
CA PRO A 591 0.64 -7.78 30.52
C PRO A 591 1.45 -6.94 29.52
N GLY A 592 1.09 -7.01 28.24
CA GLY A 592 1.60 -6.09 27.20
C GLY A 592 3.10 -6.18 26.87
N LEU A 593 3.86 -7.10 27.50
CA LEU A 593 5.28 -7.31 27.20
C LEU A 593 5.47 -8.22 25.96
N PHE A 594 6.52 -7.98 25.16
CA PHE A 594 7.01 -8.88 24.10
C PHE A 594 8.37 -9.50 24.47
N ARG A 595 8.77 -10.60 23.82
CA ARG A 595 10.05 -11.29 24.06
C ARG A 595 11.13 -10.87 23.06
N LEU A 596 12.33 -10.53 23.54
CA LEU A 596 13.43 -10.07 22.68
C LEU A 596 14.20 -11.18 21.95
N ASP A 597 14.57 -12.27 22.64
CA ASP A 597 14.94 -13.58 22.05
C ASP A 597 15.28 -14.58 23.18
N PRO A 598 15.34 -15.91 22.91
CA PRO A 598 15.36 -16.98 23.88
C PRO A 598 16.77 -17.55 24.06
N THR A 599 17.70 -16.86 24.72
CA THR A 599 18.85 -17.64 25.23
C THR A 599 18.29 -18.57 26.31
N PRO A 600 18.35 -19.91 26.16
CA PRO A 600 17.87 -20.79 27.22
C PRO A 600 18.67 -20.44 28.49
N PRO A 601 18.01 -20.31 29.65
CA PRO A 601 18.70 -20.04 30.89
C PRO A 601 19.81 -21.07 31.04
N VAL A 602 21.03 -20.61 31.37
CA VAL A 602 22.15 -21.51 31.62
C VAL A 602 21.65 -22.53 32.64
N PRO A 603 21.65 -23.82 32.27
CA PRO A 603 21.07 -24.85 33.10
C PRO A 603 21.86 -24.85 34.44
N PRO A 604 21.26 -24.55 35.63
CA PRO A 604 22.02 -24.38 36.88
C PRO A 604 22.74 -25.68 37.27
N PRO A 605 24.01 -25.69 37.71
CA PRO A 605 24.72 -26.93 37.97
C PRO A 605 23.97 -27.83 38.98
N GLU A 606 23.76 -29.09 38.58
CA GLU A 606 23.28 -30.29 39.31
C GLU A 606 22.28 -30.17 40.49
N ARG A 607 21.12 -30.88 40.32
CA ARG A 607 20.02 -31.23 41.29
C ARG A 607 18.72 -30.38 41.28
N ARG A 608 18.19 -30.08 40.09
CA ARG A 608 17.24 -28.98 39.86
C ARG A 608 15.80 -29.16 40.32
N LEU A 609 15.40 -28.33 41.28
CA LEU A 609 14.02 -27.97 41.58
C LEU A 609 13.23 -27.47 40.34
N ILE A 610 13.90 -26.77 39.42
CA ILE A 610 13.33 -26.24 38.18
C ILE A 610 13.54 -27.25 37.05
N ARG A 611 12.49 -28.00 36.70
CA ARG A 611 12.50 -28.99 35.60
C ARG A 611 12.59 -28.31 34.24
N ARG A 612 11.81 -27.24 34.04
CA ARG A 612 11.75 -26.50 32.78
C ARG A 612 11.43 -25.04 33.05
N LEU A 613 12.25 -24.14 32.53
CA LEU A 613 11.99 -22.70 32.51
C LEU A 613 11.78 -22.28 31.06
N ARG A 614 10.66 -21.63 30.77
CA ARG A 614 10.33 -21.13 29.43
C ARG A 614 9.54 -19.84 29.53
N THR A 615 9.46 -19.12 28.43
CA THR A 615 8.50 -18.02 28.29
C THR A 615 7.58 -18.27 27.10
N GLU A 616 6.32 -17.85 27.25
CA GLU A 616 5.23 -18.00 26.28
C GLU A 616 4.56 -16.64 26.05
N GLU A 617 3.85 -16.47 24.93
CA GLU A 617 3.05 -15.26 24.66
C GLU A 617 1.59 -15.64 24.37
N THR A 618 0.64 -14.87 24.91
CA THR A 618 -0.80 -15.02 24.60
C THR A 618 -1.23 -14.00 23.55
N ALA A 619 -2.16 -14.39 22.66
CA ALA A 619 -2.59 -13.53 21.55
C ALA A 619 -3.62 -12.45 21.96
N THR A 620 -4.54 -12.73 22.90
CA THR A 620 -5.58 -11.77 23.32
C THR A 620 -6.15 -12.10 24.71
N PRO A 621 -6.04 -11.22 25.73
CA PRO A 621 -5.17 -10.04 25.75
C PRO A 621 -3.69 -10.45 25.63
N ARG A 622 -2.87 -9.58 25.08
CA ARG A 622 -1.45 -9.88 24.81
C ARG A 622 -0.65 -9.86 26.12
N ARG A 623 -0.05 -10.98 26.50
CA ARG A 623 0.71 -11.16 27.75
C ARG A 623 1.97 -11.99 27.48
N THR A 624 3.05 -11.70 28.18
CA THR A 624 4.20 -12.61 28.30
C THR A 624 4.06 -13.43 29.57
N LEU A 625 4.21 -14.74 29.45
CA LEU A 625 4.18 -15.69 30.56
C LEU A 625 5.60 -16.20 30.79
N VAL A 626 6.11 -16.14 32.02
CA VAL A 626 7.33 -16.87 32.42
C VAL A 626 6.87 -18.10 33.19
N VAL A 627 7.07 -19.28 32.59
CA VAL A 627 6.56 -20.56 33.09
C VAL A 627 7.70 -21.39 33.65
N LEU A 628 7.58 -21.73 34.93
CA LEU A 628 8.46 -22.62 35.66
C LEU A 628 7.72 -23.94 35.92
N ASP A 629 8.13 -25.01 35.25
CA ASP A 629 7.77 -26.37 35.66
C ASP A 629 8.78 -26.84 36.70
N LEU A 630 8.29 -27.29 37.84
CA LEU A 630 9.08 -27.66 39.01
C LEU A 630 8.97 -29.16 39.26
N THR A 631 9.99 -29.74 39.88
CA THR A 631 10.02 -31.17 40.23
C THR A 631 9.20 -31.49 41.48
N GLN A 632 8.95 -30.49 42.33
CA GLN A 632 8.16 -30.60 43.56
C GLN A 632 7.46 -29.26 43.89
N PRO A 633 6.41 -29.27 44.73
CA PRO A 633 5.73 -28.04 45.14
C PRO A 633 6.67 -27.07 45.86
N VAL A 634 6.51 -25.77 45.61
CA VAL A 634 7.31 -24.71 46.24
C VAL A 634 6.45 -23.61 46.84
N ARG A 635 6.99 -22.93 47.84
CA ARG A 635 6.60 -21.56 48.17
C ARG A 635 7.46 -20.61 47.36
N TYR A 636 6.90 -19.45 47.01
CA TYR A 636 7.63 -18.43 46.27
C TYR A 636 7.54 -17.07 46.96
N ARG A 637 8.56 -16.25 46.75
CA ARG A 637 8.57 -14.82 47.07
C ARG A 637 9.11 -14.08 45.86
N VAL A 638 8.45 -12.99 45.47
CA VAL A 638 8.92 -12.12 44.38
C VAL A 638 9.46 -10.84 45.00
N GLU A 639 10.70 -10.50 44.69
CA GLU A 639 11.31 -9.22 45.04
C GLU A 639 11.46 -8.37 43.79
N GLU A 640 10.96 -7.13 43.84
CA GLU A 640 11.06 -6.19 42.73
C GLU A 640 12.22 -5.21 42.96
N GLN A 641 13.27 -5.35 42.16
CA GLN A 641 14.45 -4.48 42.19
C GLN A 641 14.50 -3.66 40.90
N GLY A 642 13.67 -2.62 40.84
CA GLY A 642 13.56 -1.76 39.66
C GLY A 642 13.09 -2.51 38.42
N ARG A 643 14.02 -2.83 37.52
CA ARG A 643 13.78 -3.54 36.24
C ARG A 643 13.92 -5.06 36.34
N VAL A 644 14.27 -5.58 37.51
CA VAL A 644 14.44 -7.02 37.74
C VAL A 644 13.38 -7.52 38.72
N LEU A 645 12.71 -8.61 38.35
CA LEU A 645 11.89 -9.40 39.28
C LEU A 645 12.69 -10.64 39.68
N LEU A 646 13.00 -10.76 40.98
CA LEU A 646 13.67 -11.92 41.54
C LEU A 646 12.63 -12.86 42.14
N LEU A 647 12.42 -14.01 41.51
CA LEU A 647 11.57 -15.09 41.98
C LEU A 647 12.41 -16.03 42.85
N HIS A 648 12.23 -15.95 44.17
CA HIS A 648 12.83 -16.88 45.12
C HIS A 648 11.87 -18.05 45.36
N LEU A 649 12.35 -19.27 45.16
CA LEU A 649 11.64 -20.53 45.31
C LEU A 649 12.19 -21.27 46.53
N GLN A 650 11.30 -21.73 47.39
CA GLN A 650 11.66 -22.56 48.52
C GLN A 650 10.85 -23.86 48.42
N PRO A 651 11.49 -25.05 48.39
CA PRO A 651 10.77 -26.31 48.47
C PRO A 651 9.77 -26.26 49.62
N SER A 652 8.50 -26.51 49.30
CA SER A 652 7.53 -26.79 50.34
C SER A 652 7.96 -28.13 50.91
N GLY A 653 8.66 -28.11 52.05
CA GLY A 653 8.99 -29.33 52.77
C GLY A 653 7.71 -30.16 52.89
N THR A 654 7.80 -31.46 52.65
CA THR A 654 6.81 -32.40 53.15
C THR A 654 6.59 -32.06 54.61
N ALA A 655 5.49 -31.39 54.92
CA ALA A 655 4.86 -31.60 56.21
C ALA A 655 4.53 -33.08 56.19
N THR A 656 5.40 -33.87 56.82
CA THR A 656 5.06 -35.14 57.41
C THR A 656 3.71 -34.93 58.10
N GLN A 657 2.69 -35.66 57.65
CA GLN A 657 1.70 -36.15 58.61
C GLN A 657 2.37 -37.21 59.46
#